data_AF-A0A9Q1D5Z7-F1
#
_entry.id   AF-A0A9Q1D5Z7-F1
#
_cell.length_a   1.000
_cell.length_b   1.000
_cell.length_c   1.000
_cell.angle_alpha   90.00
_cell.angle_beta   90.00
_cell.angle_gamma   90.00
#
_symmetry.space_group_name_H-M   'P 1'
#
loop_
_entity.id
_entity.type
_entity.pdbx_description
1 polymer ?
#
loop_
_entity_poly.entity_id
_entity_poly.type
_entity_poly.pdbx_seq_one_letter_code
_entity_poly.pdbx_strand_id
1 'polypeptide(L)'
;MLNTPLIMEDEEELERLGEKLYGLIYPRHAEMAGKLTGMLLELPGPVLAQILLDEAMLTEALNKALSALQPPREDSSEVERQGEDRASTSSDSLGEQLYKLVDVYDTGLTEKITGMLLEQKKLEVQKLLSDPGLLEERVNIALKILEEQSSEETDVSDFSDPDDAERLGEKLFAVVRQIDTAKCADITGMLLEMDHETLREVLSDRAMLETAVHKAQSALLGHHSHAPSDGNDSHTLSDKHYSHAPSDGNDSHTLSDKHHSHAPSDGNDSALSSGTDSSESRLEHRDTTMYAVSAEVKGLDTVVGLLADAVLQPRLTDEEIEMTRMAVRFELEDLNMRPDPEPLLTEMIHGAAYRGNTVGLPRFCPATSVEKIDRTVLHTYLKSYYTPERMVLAGVGIEHEQLVASARKHLLGMKPVWGDSTPGSVDLSVAAYTGGIIKMEKDMSDVSLGPTPIPELTHIMIGLESCSFLEDDFIPFAVLNMLMGGGGSFSAGGPGKGMFTRLYLNVLNRHHWMYNATSYHHSYEDSGLLCIHASADPRQVREMVEIITREFIQMGGTLGEMELERAKTQLKSMLMMNLESRPVIFEDVGRQVLATGKRKLPHELCQLISNVTASDIKRVTTKMLRSKPAVAALGNLAELPSYEHIQTALSSKDGRLPRMYRLFR
;
A
#
# COMPACT_ATOMS: atom_id res chain seq x y z
N MET A 1 45.42 33.53 4.95
CA MET A 1 46.16 32.54 4.15
C MET A 1 46.00 31.21 4.87
N LEU A 2 45.39 30.18 4.29
CA LEU A 2 44.63 30.10 3.03
C LEU A 2 43.31 29.36 3.29
N ASN A 3 42.38 29.38 2.35
CA ASN A 3 41.04 28.82 2.57
C ASN A 3 41.03 27.29 2.52
N THR A 4 40.11 26.72 3.28
CA THR A 4 39.54 25.38 3.07
C THR A 4 38.02 25.59 3.03
N PRO A 5 37.26 25.00 2.08
CA PRO A 5 35.81 25.05 2.13
C PRO A 5 35.29 24.21 3.30
N LEU A 6 34.28 24.71 4.03
CA LEU A 6 33.50 23.85 4.93
C LEU A 6 32.38 23.19 4.14
N ILE A 7 32.34 21.86 4.20
CA ILE A 7 31.14 21.06 4.00
C ILE A 7 30.31 21.19 5.30
N MET A 8 28.98 21.27 5.21
CA MET A 8 28.10 21.55 6.34
C MET A 8 27.20 20.35 6.66
N GLU A 9 27.53 19.63 7.74
CA GLU A 9 26.86 18.40 8.18
C GLU A 9 26.62 18.39 9.71
N ASP A 10 26.19 19.52 10.28
CA ASP A 10 25.82 19.64 11.70
C ASP A 10 24.44 20.33 11.86
N GLU A 11 23.45 19.63 12.43
CA GLU A 11 22.13 20.22 12.76
C GLU A 11 22.26 21.40 13.74
N GLU A 12 23.19 21.33 14.70
CA GLU A 12 23.49 22.43 15.62
C GLU A 12 23.94 23.71 14.88
N GLU A 13 24.65 23.60 13.75
CA GLU A 13 25.07 24.80 13.01
C GLU A 13 23.93 25.38 12.17
N LEU A 14 23.04 24.54 11.61
CA LEU A 14 21.85 25.01 10.90
C LEU A 14 20.89 25.77 11.82
N GLU A 15 20.65 25.27 13.04
CA GLU A 15 19.82 25.97 14.04
C GLU A 15 20.43 27.34 14.42
N ARG A 16 21.75 27.38 14.64
CA ARG A 16 22.50 28.61 14.99
C ARG A 16 22.65 29.58 13.81
N LEU A 17 22.50 29.13 12.57
CA LEU A 17 22.32 29.98 11.39
C LEU A 17 20.89 30.54 11.33
N GLY A 18 19.90 29.71 11.64
CA GLY A 18 18.48 30.10 11.75
C GLY A 18 18.22 31.19 12.78
N GLU A 19 18.77 31.07 13.99
CA GLU A 19 18.70 32.11 15.03
C GLU A 19 19.27 33.45 14.54
N LYS A 20 20.42 33.43 13.87
CA LYS A 20 21.08 34.65 13.32
C LYS A 20 20.25 35.27 12.21
N LEU A 21 19.73 34.48 11.27
CA LEU A 21 18.82 34.98 10.23
C LEU A 21 17.58 35.60 10.85
N TYR A 22 16.92 34.89 11.77
CA TYR A 22 15.72 35.39 12.45
C TYR A 22 15.98 36.71 13.18
N GLY A 23 17.11 36.84 13.88
CA GLY A 23 17.53 38.08 14.55
C GLY A 23 17.71 39.28 13.62
N LEU A 24 18.11 39.06 12.36
CA LEU A 24 18.25 40.12 11.34
C LEU A 24 16.93 40.43 10.60
N ILE A 25 16.04 39.44 10.47
CA ILE A 25 14.78 39.53 9.70
C ILE A 25 13.63 40.04 10.57
N TYR A 26 13.54 39.62 11.83
CA TYR A 26 12.46 40.00 12.76
C TYR A 26 12.30 41.51 12.95
N PRO A 27 13.37 42.34 13.03
CA PRO A 27 13.24 43.79 13.09
C PRO A 27 12.67 44.43 11.81
N ARG A 28 12.68 43.73 10.67
CA ARG A 28 12.20 44.22 9.36
C ARG A 28 10.79 43.68 9.03
N HIS A 29 10.51 42.41 9.38
CA HIS A 29 9.30 41.68 8.96
C HIS A 29 8.71 40.80 10.08
N ALA A 30 8.49 41.36 11.28
CA ALA A 30 8.10 40.62 12.49
C ALA A 30 7.01 39.54 12.31
N GLU A 31 5.89 39.85 11.62
CA GLU A 31 4.78 38.89 11.40
C GLU A 31 5.12 37.72 10.45
N MET A 32 6.15 37.88 9.62
CA MET A 32 6.56 36.90 8.60
C MET A 32 7.94 36.28 8.88
N ALA A 33 8.64 36.72 9.92
CA ALA A 33 10.04 36.42 10.17
C ALA A 33 10.36 34.93 10.15
N GLY A 34 9.56 34.09 10.84
CA GLY A 34 9.79 32.64 10.87
C GLY A 34 9.66 31.97 9.50
N LYS A 35 8.72 32.43 8.66
CA LYS A 35 8.56 31.93 7.28
C LYS A 35 9.68 32.39 6.37
N LEU A 36 10.08 33.66 6.47
CA LEU A 36 11.17 34.23 5.69
C LEU A 36 12.53 33.65 6.08
N THR A 37 12.77 33.35 7.36
CA THR A 37 13.94 32.58 7.82
C THR A 37 13.91 31.17 7.24
N GLY A 38 12.80 30.44 7.36
CA GLY A 38 12.67 29.08 6.80
C GLY A 38 12.95 29.03 5.29
N MET A 39 12.30 29.89 4.50
CA MET A 39 12.51 29.98 3.04
C MET A 39 13.93 30.39 2.63
N LEU A 40 14.72 30.98 3.53
CA LEU A 40 16.12 31.31 3.27
C LEU A 40 17.07 30.19 3.73
N LEU A 41 16.70 29.41 4.76
CA LEU A 41 17.48 28.24 5.21
C LEU A 41 17.50 27.10 4.18
N GLU A 42 16.58 27.09 3.22
CA GLU A 42 16.62 26.19 2.04
C GLU A 42 17.71 26.60 1.01
N LEU A 43 18.40 27.72 1.19
CA LEU A 43 19.54 28.11 0.33
C LEU A 43 20.83 27.40 0.77
N PRO A 44 21.72 27.02 -0.17
CA PRO A 44 22.98 26.36 0.17
C PRO A 44 23.83 27.15 1.18
N GLY A 45 24.43 26.46 2.14
CA GLY A 45 25.22 27.03 3.24
C GLY A 45 26.21 28.14 2.86
N PRO A 46 27.03 28.00 1.80
CA PRO A 46 27.94 29.06 1.33
C PRO A 46 27.24 30.35 0.87
N VAL A 47 25.96 30.28 0.48
CA VAL A 47 25.11 31.43 0.11
C VAL A 47 24.51 32.05 1.38
N LEU A 48 24.04 31.24 2.33
CA LEU A 48 23.58 31.69 3.65
C LEU A 48 24.68 32.47 4.40
N ALA A 49 25.92 31.97 4.37
CA ALA A 49 27.06 32.64 4.96
C ALA A 49 27.35 34.01 4.35
N GLN A 50 27.10 34.18 3.04
CA GLN A 50 27.23 35.49 2.36
C GLN A 50 26.05 36.42 2.68
N ILE A 51 24.82 35.90 2.72
CA ILE A 51 23.61 36.63 3.13
C ILE A 51 23.71 37.17 4.56
N LEU A 52 24.37 36.44 5.47
CA LEU A 52 24.66 36.90 6.84
C LEU A 52 25.75 37.99 6.93
N LEU A 53 26.51 38.22 5.86
CA LEU A 53 27.61 39.19 5.82
C LEU A 53 27.31 40.41 4.93
N ASP A 54 26.39 40.30 3.97
CA ASP A 54 25.98 41.38 3.07
C ASP A 54 24.47 41.72 3.22
N GLU A 55 24.21 42.90 3.80
CA GLU A 55 22.87 43.45 3.98
C GLU A 55 22.12 43.68 2.65
N ALA A 56 22.84 43.92 1.54
CA ALA A 56 22.24 44.07 0.22
C ALA A 56 21.72 42.73 -0.31
N MET A 57 22.51 41.65 -0.19
CA MET A 57 22.05 40.29 -0.53
C MET A 57 20.87 39.86 0.33
N LEU A 58 20.92 40.08 1.65
CA LEU A 58 19.80 39.80 2.56
C LEU A 58 18.53 40.54 2.12
N THR A 59 18.66 41.81 1.75
CA THR A 59 17.52 42.63 1.29
C THR A 59 16.97 42.15 -0.06
N GLU A 60 17.82 41.73 -1.00
CA GLU A 60 17.35 41.15 -2.28
C GLU A 60 16.68 39.78 -2.08
N ALA A 61 17.26 38.92 -1.24
CA ALA A 61 16.72 37.60 -0.93
C ALA A 61 15.36 37.69 -0.21
N LEU A 62 15.21 38.60 0.76
CA LEU A 62 13.93 38.88 1.40
C LEU A 62 12.87 39.39 0.42
N ASN A 63 13.23 40.26 -0.53
CA ASN A 63 12.29 40.74 -1.54
C ASN A 63 11.83 39.62 -2.50
N LYS A 64 12.68 38.62 -2.79
CA LYS A 64 12.32 37.42 -3.56
C LYS A 64 11.39 36.49 -2.77
N ALA A 65 11.69 36.23 -1.49
CA ALA A 65 10.82 35.44 -0.63
C ALA A 65 9.44 36.11 -0.42
N LEU A 66 9.41 37.43 -0.26
CA LEU A 66 8.17 38.21 -0.13
C LEU A 66 7.33 38.25 -1.42
N SER A 67 7.94 38.23 -2.61
CA SER A 67 7.19 38.20 -3.86
C SER A 67 6.63 36.81 -4.18
N ALA A 68 7.36 35.75 -3.83
CA ALA A 68 6.86 34.37 -3.90
C ALA A 68 5.67 34.10 -2.97
N LEU A 69 5.49 34.89 -1.91
CA LEU A 69 4.38 34.79 -0.96
C LEU A 69 3.14 35.63 -1.31
N GLN A 70 3.12 36.34 -2.46
CA GLN A 70 1.94 37.08 -2.92
C GLN A 70 1.16 36.31 -4.00
N PRO A 71 -0.18 36.23 -3.93
CA PRO A 71 -0.97 35.68 -5.02
C PRO A 71 -0.90 36.58 -6.27
N PRO A 72 -1.00 36.01 -7.49
CA PRO A 72 -0.97 36.79 -8.73
C PRO A 72 -2.16 37.75 -8.79
N ARG A 73 -1.91 38.98 -9.26
CA ARG A 73 -2.95 39.99 -9.46
C ARG A 73 -3.62 39.81 -10.82
N GLU A 74 -4.94 39.84 -10.83
CA GLU A 74 -5.72 40.09 -12.05
C GLU A 74 -5.67 41.60 -12.34
N ASP A 75 -4.97 42.00 -13.40
CA ASP A 75 -5.01 43.37 -13.94
C ASP A 75 -5.80 43.38 -15.26
N SER A 76 -6.82 44.23 -15.34
CA SER A 76 -7.81 44.24 -16.41
C SER A 76 -7.56 45.33 -17.45
N SER A 77 -7.29 44.97 -18.71
CA SER A 77 -7.41 45.89 -19.85
C SER A 77 -7.72 45.16 -21.16
N GLU A 78 -8.87 45.46 -21.76
CA GLU A 78 -9.21 44.98 -23.11
C GLU A 78 -8.48 45.81 -24.18
N VAL A 79 -7.70 45.14 -25.05
CA VAL A 79 -7.36 45.65 -26.39
C VAL A 79 -7.47 44.51 -27.40
N GLU A 80 -8.01 44.80 -28.57
CA GLU A 80 -8.38 43.81 -29.58
C GLU A 80 -7.21 43.28 -30.45
N ARG A 81 -7.36 41.99 -30.82
CA ARG A 81 -7.04 41.35 -32.12
C ARG A 81 -5.63 40.81 -32.44
N GLN A 82 -5.70 39.53 -32.83
CA GLN A 82 -4.97 38.86 -33.92
C GLN A 82 -3.55 38.36 -33.67
N GLY A 83 -3.47 37.06 -33.33
CA GLY A 83 -2.64 36.12 -34.06
C GLY A 83 -1.29 35.74 -33.44
N GLU A 84 -1.28 34.71 -32.59
CA GLU A 84 -0.27 33.65 -32.64
C GLU A 84 -0.74 32.39 -31.89
N ASP A 85 -0.95 31.28 -32.60
CA ASP A 85 -1.16 29.96 -31.99
C ASP A 85 0.20 29.43 -31.49
N ARG A 86 0.48 29.60 -30.19
CA ARG A 86 1.61 28.93 -29.53
C ARG A 86 1.17 28.33 -28.20
N ALA A 87 1.34 27.02 -28.09
CA ALA A 87 0.96 26.25 -26.91
C ALA A 87 1.74 26.69 -25.67
N SER A 88 1.03 26.84 -24.55
CA SER A 88 1.63 27.02 -23.22
C SER A 88 2.23 25.69 -22.75
N THR A 89 3.43 25.35 -23.23
CA THR A 89 4.16 24.19 -22.73
C THR A 89 4.44 24.35 -21.23
N SER A 90 4.06 23.34 -20.43
CA SER A 90 4.41 23.28 -19.01
C SER A 90 5.92 23.11 -18.83
N SER A 91 6.41 23.19 -17.59
CA SER A 91 7.76 22.74 -17.19
C SER A 91 8.06 21.33 -17.71
N ASP A 92 7.12 20.44 -17.42
CA ASP A 92 7.14 19.00 -17.64
C ASP A 92 7.20 18.66 -19.15
N SER A 93 6.45 19.42 -19.97
CA SER A 93 6.55 19.35 -21.44
C SER A 93 7.91 19.77 -22.00
N LEU A 94 8.71 20.56 -21.29
CA LEU A 94 10.08 20.92 -21.72
C LEU A 94 11.09 19.86 -21.25
N GLY A 95 10.89 19.27 -20.07
CA GLY A 95 11.73 18.18 -19.57
C GLY A 95 11.69 16.95 -20.47
N GLU A 96 10.50 16.50 -20.87
CA GLU A 96 10.35 15.34 -21.76
C GLU A 96 10.92 15.59 -23.18
N GLN A 97 10.95 16.85 -23.63
CA GLN A 97 11.56 17.25 -24.89
C GLN A 97 13.09 17.35 -24.80
N LEU A 98 13.62 17.86 -23.68
CA LEU A 98 15.05 17.99 -23.46
C LEU A 98 15.70 16.62 -23.25
N TYR A 99 15.08 15.75 -22.45
CA TYR A 99 15.53 14.37 -22.21
C TYR A 99 15.83 13.65 -23.53
N LYS A 100 14.88 13.65 -24.46
CA LYS A 100 14.97 12.98 -25.77
C LYS A 100 16.02 13.58 -26.71
N LEU A 101 16.59 14.73 -26.39
CA LEU A 101 17.70 15.33 -27.11
C LEU A 101 19.05 15.08 -26.41
N VAL A 102 19.08 15.01 -25.07
CA VAL A 102 20.27 14.61 -24.29
C VAL A 102 20.58 13.12 -24.48
N ASP A 103 19.56 12.27 -24.57
CA ASP A 103 19.70 10.81 -24.69
C ASP A 103 20.45 10.38 -25.97
N VAL A 104 20.38 11.21 -27.02
CA VAL A 104 21.08 11.01 -28.30
C VAL A 104 22.61 11.01 -28.15
N TYR A 105 23.14 11.56 -27.05
CA TYR A 105 24.58 11.60 -26.75
C TYR A 105 25.09 10.38 -25.97
N ASP A 106 24.24 9.38 -25.69
CA ASP A 106 24.58 8.08 -25.07
C ASP A 106 25.49 8.19 -23.82
N THR A 107 25.12 9.12 -22.94
CA THR A 107 25.96 9.57 -21.82
C THR A 107 26.00 8.59 -20.64
N GLY A 108 25.04 7.65 -20.57
CA GLY A 108 24.78 6.83 -19.38
C GLY A 108 24.24 7.61 -18.17
N LEU A 109 24.12 8.95 -18.25
CA LEU A 109 23.72 9.85 -17.16
C LEU A 109 22.61 10.83 -17.62
N THR A 110 21.81 10.44 -18.63
CA THR A 110 20.81 11.28 -19.30
C THR A 110 19.87 11.98 -18.32
N GLU A 111 19.41 11.29 -17.27
CA GLU A 111 18.53 11.85 -16.23
C GLU A 111 19.21 12.97 -15.44
N LYS A 112 20.40 12.71 -14.87
CA LYS A 112 21.17 13.70 -14.07
C LYS A 112 21.51 14.94 -14.91
N ILE A 113 21.98 14.73 -16.15
CA ILE A 113 22.30 15.84 -17.08
C ILE A 113 21.03 16.63 -17.46
N THR A 114 19.91 15.95 -17.76
CA THR A 114 18.65 16.63 -18.07
C THR A 114 18.15 17.46 -16.89
N GLY A 115 18.28 16.96 -15.66
CA GLY A 115 17.99 17.71 -14.43
C GLY A 115 18.80 19.01 -14.32
N MET A 116 20.13 18.92 -14.40
CA MET A 116 21.05 20.07 -14.33
C MET A 116 20.80 21.12 -15.43
N LEU A 117 20.23 20.72 -16.58
CA LEU A 117 19.84 21.64 -17.64
C LEU A 117 18.46 22.28 -17.41
N LEU A 118 17.54 21.62 -16.70
CA LEU A 118 16.20 22.12 -16.37
C LEU A 118 16.17 23.12 -15.19
N GLU A 119 17.19 23.14 -14.34
CA GLU A 119 17.38 24.16 -13.30
C GLU A 119 17.62 25.58 -13.87
N GLN A 120 17.95 25.67 -15.17
CA GLN A 120 18.15 26.94 -15.86
C GLN A 120 16.83 27.65 -16.16
N LYS A 121 16.87 28.95 -16.48
CA LYS A 121 15.63 29.71 -16.73
C LYS A 121 14.90 29.14 -17.95
N LYS A 122 13.57 29.07 -17.90
CA LYS A 122 12.72 28.51 -18.98
C LYS A 122 13.04 29.05 -20.39
N LEU A 123 13.44 30.33 -20.50
CA LEU A 123 13.86 31.01 -21.73
C LEU A 123 15.26 30.61 -22.26
N GLU A 124 16.06 29.94 -21.44
CA GLU A 124 17.37 29.38 -21.79
C GLU A 124 17.19 27.90 -22.17
N VAL A 125 16.43 27.13 -21.39
CA VAL A 125 15.99 25.76 -21.73
C VAL A 125 15.33 25.70 -23.12
N GLN A 126 14.42 26.63 -23.44
CA GLN A 126 13.78 26.70 -24.77
C GLN A 126 14.76 27.01 -25.91
N LYS A 127 15.94 27.58 -25.65
CA LYS A 127 17.00 27.74 -26.65
C LYS A 127 17.79 26.44 -26.86
N LEU A 128 18.03 25.66 -25.80
CA LEU A 128 18.66 24.34 -25.91
C LEU A 128 17.83 23.39 -26.78
N LEU A 129 16.50 23.47 -26.70
CA LEU A 129 15.57 22.75 -27.60
C LEU A 129 15.59 23.25 -29.07
N SER A 130 16.25 24.38 -29.35
CA SER A 130 16.24 25.06 -30.66
C SER A 130 17.63 25.13 -31.33
N ASP A 131 18.71 24.94 -30.59
CA ASP A 131 20.10 25.05 -31.04
C ASP A 131 20.91 23.82 -30.61
N PRO A 132 21.14 22.85 -31.51
CA PRO A 132 21.87 21.62 -31.19
C PRO A 132 23.33 21.85 -30.78
N GLY A 133 23.99 22.90 -31.27
CA GLY A 133 25.39 23.18 -30.92
C GLY A 133 25.51 23.72 -29.50
N LEU A 134 24.56 24.56 -29.08
CA LEU A 134 24.47 25.03 -27.70
C LEU A 134 24.05 23.91 -26.73
N LEU A 135 23.23 22.95 -27.17
CA LEU A 135 22.92 21.76 -26.38
C LEU A 135 24.16 20.87 -26.19
N GLU A 136 24.90 20.59 -27.25
CA GLU A 136 26.13 19.77 -27.20
C GLU A 136 27.19 20.40 -26.26
N GLU A 137 27.42 21.71 -26.35
CA GLU A 137 28.30 22.44 -25.41
C GLU A 137 27.86 22.24 -23.94
N ARG A 138 26.55 22.32 -23.68
CA ARG A 138 25.99 22.22 -22.32
C ARG A 138 25.95 20.80 -21.77
N VAL A 139 25.72 19.79 -22.60
CA VAL A 139 25.85 18.37 -22.22
C VAL A 139 27.30 18.04 -21.86
N ASN A 140 28.28 18.51 -22.64
CA ASN A 140 29.70 18.32 -22.33
C ASN A 140 30.15 19.04 -21.04
N ILE A 141 29.61 20.23 -20.76
CA ILE A 141 29.86 20.93 -19.48
C ILE A 141 29.25 20.15 -18.29
N ALA A 142 28.02 19.65 -18.42
CA ALA A 142 27.38 18.87 -17.36
C ALA A 142 28.11 17.55 -17.09
N LEU A 143 28.52 16.82 -18.15
CA LEU A 143 29.38 15.62 -18.04
C LEU A 143 30.66 15.92 -17.25
N LYS A 144 31.37 16.99 -17.61
CA LYS A 144 32.63 17.34 -16.95
C LYS A 144 32.45 17.70 -15.47
N ILE A 145 31.34 18.33 -15.09
CA ILE A 145 31.00 18.60 -13.68
C ILE A 145 30.77 17.29 -12.91
N LEU A 146 30.05 16.32 -13.51
CA LEU A 146 29.79 15.02 -12.91
C LEU A 146 31.08 14.16 -12.79
N GLU A 147 31.96 14.22 -13.79
CA GLU A 147 33.29 13.61 -13.72
C GLU A 147 34.16 14.24 -12.62
N GLU A 148 34.18 15.57 -12.51
CA GLU A 148 34.95 16.28 -11.46
C GLU A 148 34.39 15.96 -10.06
N GLN A 149 33.07 15.92 -9.87
CA GLN A 149 32.45 15.48 -8.61
C GLN A 149 32.81 14.03 -8.23
N SER A 150 32.81 13.10 -9.20
CA SER A 150 33.21 11.70 -8.95
C SER A 150 34.69 11.52 -8.54
N SER A 151 35.51 12.57 -8.69
CA SER A 151 36.94 12.53 -8.39
C SER A 151 37.33 13.07 -7.00
N GLU A 152 36.39 13.68 -6.27
CA GLU A 152 36.64 14.23 -4.92
C GLU A 152 36.25 13.24 -3.79
N GLU A 153 35.43 12.22 -4.05
CA GLU A 153 34.97 11.23 -3.04
C GLU A 153 35.94 10.05 -2.78
N THR A 154 37.21 10.14 -3.18
CA THR A 154 38.19 9.04 -3.00
C THR A 154 39.22 9.29 -1.89
N ASP A 155 38.79 9.59 -0.66
CA ASP A 155 39.66 9.44 0.52
C ASP A 155 38.90 9.17 1.84
N VAL A 156 39.57 8.41 2.71
CA VAL A 156 39.24 8.09 4.13
C VAL A 156 37.94 7.29 4.43
N SER A 157 38.12 6.27 5.26
CA SER A 157 37.14 5.27 5.72
C SER A 157 36.17 5.74 6.83
N ASP A 158 34.90 5.32 6.74
CA ASP A 158 34.35 4.31 7.67
C ASP A 158 33.19 3.54 6.99
N PHE A 159 32.86 2.31 7.42
CA PHE A 159 31.87 1.45 6.74
C PHE A 159 31.05 0.59 7.73
N SER A 160 29.85 1.05 8.11
CA SER A 160 28.96 0.30 9.01
C SER A 160 27.44 0.55 8.86
N ASP A 161 26.95 0.85 7.65
CA ASP A 161 25.50 1.01 7.36
C ASP A 161 25.04 0.20 6.12
N PRO A 162 23.73 -0.12 5.99
CA PRO A 162 23.20 -1.00 4.94
C PRO A 162 22.99 -0.34 3.56
N ASP A 163 23.16 0.99 3.44
CA ASP A 163 23.15 1.71 2.15
C ASP A 163 24.33 1.33 1.22
N ASP A 164 25.22 0.45 1.69
CA ASP A 164 26.42 -0.01 0.98
C ASP A 164 26.08 -0.72 -0.35
N ALA A 165 24.91 -1.35 -0.49
CA ALA A 165 24.58 -2.23 -1.62
C ALA A 165 24.55 -1.52 -2.99
N GLU A 166 23.89 -0.36 -3.08
CA GLU A 166 23.78 0.40 -4.34
C GLU A 166 25.15 1.00 -4.73
N ARG A 167 25.88 1.53 -3.74
CA ARG A 167 27.26 2.03 -3.87
C ARG A 167 28.27 0.94 -4.26
N LEU A 168 28.08 -0.30 -3.80
CA LEU A 168 28.86 -1.46 -4.23
C LEU A 168 28.54 -1.82 -5.69
N GLY A 169 27.26 -1.75 -6.08
CA GLY A 169 26.80 -2.00 -7.45
C GLY A 169 27.39 -1.04 -8.47
N GLU A 170 27.35 0.28 -8.20
CA GLU A 170 27.96 1.29 -9.08
C GLU A 170 29.48 1.06 -9.24
N LYS A 171 30.19 0.81 -8.13
CA LYS A 171 31.64 0.53 -8.14
C LYS A 171 31.97 -0.76 -8.89
N LEU A 172 31.21 -1.83 -8.66
CA LEU A 172 31.40 -3.11 -9.35
C LEU A 172 31.15 -2.98 -10.86
N PHE A 173 30.08 -2.28 -11.26
CA PHE A 173 29.80 -1.99 -12.67
C PHE A 173 30.95 -1.22 -13.33
N ALA A 174 31.48 -0.18 -12.66
CA ALA A 174 32.57 0.64 -13.17
C ALA A 174 33.89 -0.13 -13.40
N VAL A 175 34.17 -1.19 -12.62
CA VAL A 175 35.35 -2.04 -12.82
C VAL A 175 35.06 -3.19 -13.80
N VAL A 176 33.89 -3.84 -13.72
CA VAL A 176 33.48 -4.90 -14.67
C VAL A 176 33.44 -4.37 -16.12
N ARG A 177 33.00 -3.12 -16.33
CA ARG A 177 33.00 -2.44 -17.64
C ARG A 177 34.38 -2.32 -18.27
N GLN A 178 35.46 -2.36 -17.48
CA GLN A 178 36.84 -2.33 -17.98
C GLN A 178 37.33 -3.71 -18.46
N ILE A 179 36.58 -4.78 -18.17
CA ILE A 179 36.91 -6.18 -18.47
C ILE A 179 35.98 -6.72 -19.58
N ASP A 180 34.67 -6.49 -19.48
CA ASP A 180 33.68 -6.84 -20.50
C ASP A 180 32.69 -5.68 -20.72
N THR A 181 32.81 -4.99 -21.85
CA THR A 181 31.92 -3.88 -22.25
C THR A 181 30.60 -4.35 -22.88
N ALA A 182 30.48 -5.62 -23.26
CA ALA A 182 29.35 -6.15 -24.02
C ALA A 182 28.30 -6.86 -23.14
N LYS A 183 28.70 -7.38 -21.98
CA LYS A 183 27.83 -8.05 -20.99
C LYS A 183 27.94 -7.46 -19.57
N CYS A 184 28.42 -6.23 -19.45
CA CYS A 184 28.69 -5.58 -18.16
C CYS A 184 27.53 -5.65 -17.17
N ALA A 185 26.30 -5.35 -17.61
CA ALA A 185 25.11 -5.36 -16.75
C ALA A 185 24.80 -6.77 -16.22
N ASP A 186 24.69 -7.76 -17.10
CA ASP A 186 24.42 -9.17 -16.74
C ASP A 186 25.46 -9.70 -15.76
N ILE A 187 26.75 -9.45 -16.04
CA ILE A 187 27.87 -9.92 -15.21
C ILE A 187 27.89 -9.21 -13.85
N THR A 188 27.61 -7.90 -13.81
CA THR A 188 27.51 -7.16 -12.54
C THR A 188 26.36 -7.70 -11.70
N GLY A 189 25.19 -7.93 -12.30
CA GLY A 189 24.04 -8.53 -11.62
C GLY A 189 24.36 -9.90 -11.01
N MET A 190 24.93 -10.81 -11.80
CA MET A 190 25.35 -12.13 -11.32
C MET A 190 26.42 -12.12 -10.22
N LEU A 191 27.23 -11.06 -10.15
CA LEU A 191 28.22 -10.90 -9.08
C LEU A 191 27.60 -10.29 -7.82
N LEU A 192 26.57 -9.44 -7.94
CA LEU A 192 25.80 -8.90 -6.81
C LEU A 192 24.92 -9.94 -6.09
N GLU A 193 24.75 -11.14 -6.66
CA GLU A 193 24.16 -12.31 -5.97
C GLU A 193 25.14 -12.98 -4.98
N MET A 194 26.41 -12.56 -4.94
CA MET A 194 27.41 -13.03 -3.97
C MET A 194 27.30 -12.24 -2.65
N ASP A 195 27.80 -12.81 -1.56
CA ASP A 195 27.78 -12.14 -0.25
C ASP A 195 28.71 -10.91 -0.20
N HIS A 196 28.39 -9.97 0.69
CA HIS A 196 29.11 -8.70 0.81
C HIS A 196 30.58 -8.85 1.25
N GLU A 197 30.98 -9.92 1.94
CA GLU A 197 32.39 -10.12 2.32
C GLU A 197 33.19 -10.59 1.11
N THR A 198 32.72 -11.62 0.41
CA THR A 198 33.35 -12.11 -0.83
C THR A 198 33.36 -11.04 -1.93
N LEU A 199 32.31 -10.22 -2.05
CA LEU A 199 32.31 -9.08 -2.98
C LEU A 199 33.39 -8.04 -2.65
N ARG A 200 33.62 -7.73 -1.37
CA ARG A 200 34.69 -6.82 -0.94
C ARG A 200 36.08 -7.41 -1.20
N GLU A 201 36.28 -8.72 -1.02
CA GLU A 201 37.54 -9.39 -1.42
C GLU A 201 37.76 -9.35 -2.94
N VAL A 202 36.72 -9.68 -3.73
CA VAL A 202 36.77 -9.69 -5.20
C VAL A 202 37.03 -8.29 -5.78
N LEU A 203 36.46 -7.23 -5.18
CA LEU A 203 36.76 -5.84 -5.53
C LEU A 203 38.19 -5.41 -5.12
N SER A 204 38.79 -6.07 -4.13
CA SER A 204 40.14 -5.77 -3.63
C SER A 204 41.25 -6.48 -4.40
N ASP A 205 41.01 -7.68 -4.94
CA ASP A 205 41.96 -8.42 -5.79
C ASP A 205 41.48 -8.52 -7.24
N ARG A 206 42.14 -7.76 -8.12
CA ARG A 206 41.92 -7.76 -9.57
C ARG A 206 42.00 -9.16 -10.21
N ALA A 207 42.84 -10.05 -9.71
CA ALA A 207 42.96 -11.41 -10.24
C ALA A 207 41.73 -12.27 -9.86
N MET A 208 41.13 -12.03 -8.69
CA MET A 208 39.85 -12.63 -8.32
C MET A 208 38.70 -12.05 -9.15
N LEU A 209 38.66 -10.73 -9.39
CA LEU A 209 37.64 -10.10 -10.25
C LEU A 209 37.68 -10.64 -11.69
N GLU A 210 38.85 -10.68 -12.31
CA GLU A 210 39.00 -11.22 -13.67
C GLU A 210 38.60 -12.72 -13.73
N THR A 211 38.84 -13.48 -12.65
CA THR A 211 38.37 -14.87 -12.51
C THR A 211 36.85 -14.98 -12.29
N ALA A 212 36.25 -14.08 -11.51
CA ALA A 212 34.81 -14.07 -11.22
C ALA A 212 33.99 -13.67 -12.46
N VAL A 213 34.44 -12.64 -13.18
CA VAL A 213 33.89 -12.23 -14.49
C VAL A 213 33.94 -13.40 -15.48
N HIS A 214 35.08 -14.10 -15.59
CA HIS A 214 35.20 -15.26 -16.49
C HIS A 214 34.28 -16.44 -16.06
N LYS A 215 34.01 -16.62 -14.76
CA LYS A 215 33.01 -17.59 -14.28
C LYS A 215 31.59 -17.18 -14.68
N ALA A 216 31.19 -15.93 -14.48
CA ALA A 216 29.87 -15.42 -14.88
C ALA A 216 29.66 -15.55 -16.41
N GLN A 217 30.66 -15.14 -17.22
CA GLN A 217 30.67 -15.37 -18.67
C GLN A 217 30.49 -16.86 -19.05
N SER A 218 31.08 -17.77 -18.28
CA SER A 218 30.96 -19.22 -18.51
C SER A 218 29.59 -19.78 -18.10
N ALA A 219 29.01 -19.28 -17.00
CA ALA A 219 27.67 -19.66 -16.55
C ALA A 219 26.58 -19.21 -17.53
N LEU A 220 26.71 -18.00 -18.10
CA LEU A 220 25.88 -17.48 -19.20
C LEU A 220 25.96 -18.29 -20.51
N LEU A 221 26.84 -19.30 -20.58
CA LEU A 221 26.98 -20.26 -21.69
C LEU A 221 26.61 -21.70 -21.30
N GLY A 222 26.27 -21.98 -20.03
CA GLY A 222 26.36 -23.32 -19.44
C GLY A 222 25.05 -24.07 -19.17
N HIS A 223 23.87 -23.48 -19.42
CA HIS A 223 22.58 -24.05 -18.99
C HIS A 223 22.08 -25.28 -19.80
N HIS A 224 22.75 -26.43 -19.67
CA HIS A 224 22.18 -27.74 -20.04
C HIS A 224 22.66 -28.90 -19.14
N SER A 225 21.69 -29.72 -18.69
CA SER A 225 21.76 -31.14 -18.25
C SER A 225 22.02 -31.54 -16.78
N HIS A 226 20.94 -32.07 -16.17
CA HIS A 226 20.82 -33.23 -15.26
C HIS A 226 21.31 -33.24 -13.79
N ALA A 227 20.69 -34.18 -13.04
CA ALA A 227 20.78 -34.54 -11.60
C ALA A 227 20.76 -36.10 -11.52
N PRO A 228 20.27 -36.83 -10.47
CA PRO A 228 20.02 -36.56 -9.04
C PRO A 228 20.54 -37.70 -8.10
N SER A 229 20.25 -37.64 -6.77
CA SER A 229 20.15 -38.78 -5.82
C SER A 229 19.78 -38.29 -4.39
N ASP A 230 19.36 -39.09 -3.39
CA ASP A 230 18.52 -40.33 -3.29
C ASP A 230 18.31 -40.67 -1.77
N GLY A 231 17.23 -41.36 -1.36
CA GLY A 231 17.14 -42.01 -0.03
C GLY A 231 15.86 -41.91 0.85
N ASN A 232 15.25 -43.09 1.10
CA ASN A 232 14.22 -43.50 2.09
C ASN A 232 14.49 -43.17 3.61
N ASP A 233 13.63 -43.40 4.63
CA ASP A 233 12.48 -44.34 4.81
C ASP A 233 11.44 -43.96 5.93
N SER A 234 10.41 -44.81 6.12
CA SER A 234 9.08 -44.73 6.77
C SER A 234 8.91 -44.99 8.31
N HIS A 235 7.65 -44.82 8.84
CA HIS A 235 6.91 -45.67 9.84
C HIS A 235 6.03 -45.08 11.02
N THR A 236 4.77 -44.70 10.73
CA THR A 236 3.43 -45.19 11.23
C THR A 236 2.90 -45.21 12.71
N LEU A 237 1.58 -44.85 12.86
CA LEU A 237 0.51 -45.27 13.86
C LEU A 237 0.56 -44.71 15.34
N SER A 238 -0.50 -44.54 16.18
CA SER A 238 -2.02 -44.46 16.17
C SER A 238 -2.53 -44.25 17.67
N ASP A 239 -3.79 -44.03 18.16
CA ASP A 239 -5.20 -43.98 17.68
C ASP A 239 -6.25 -43.48 18.77
N LYS A 240 -7.54 -43.26 18.40
CA LYS A 240 -8.86 -43.40 19.15
C LYS A 240 -9.41 -42.49 20.32
N HIS A 241 -10.42 -41.66 19.97
CA HIS A 241 -11.78 -41.37 20.59
C HIS A 241 -11.95 -40.80 22.04
N TYR A 242 -13.07 -40.16 22.49
CA TYR A 242 -14.51 -40.08 22.09
C TYR A 242 -15.25 -38.75 22.53
N SER A 243 -16.23 -38.25 21.73
CA SER A 243 -17.40 -37.32 21.96
C SER A 243 -17.58 -36.47 23.27
N HIS A 244 -17.97 -35.17 23.25
CA HIS A 244 -19.31 -34.60 22.87
C HIS A 244 -19.34 -33.03 22.82
N ALA A 245 -20.39 -32.43 22.19
CA ALA A 245 -20.61 -30.98 21.86
C ALA A 245 -21.21 -30.09 23.00
N PRO A 246 -21.48 -28.74 22.88
CA PRO A 246 -21.91 -27.99 21.67
C PRO A 246 -21.53 -26.46 21.51
N SER A 247 -22.11 -25.86 20.44
CA SER A 247 -22.44 -24.42 20.22
C SER A 247 -21.48 -23.53 19.40
N ASP A 248 -21.65 -23.65 18.08
CA ASP A 248 -21.06 -22.89 16.98
C ASP A 248 -21.32 -21.37 17.06
N GLY A 249 -20.38 -20.56 16.57
CA GLY A 249 -20.55 -19.10 16.51
C GLY A 249 -19.32 -18.24 16.23
N ASN A 250 -18.10 -18.79 16.21
CA ASN A 250 -16.92 -18.06 15.71
C ASN A 250 -15.76 -19.00 15.32
N ASP A 251 -16.06 -19.96 14.45
CA ASP A 251 -15.28 -21.19 14.37
C ASP A 251 -14.20 -21.17 13.28
N SER A 252 -14.34 -20.28 12.27
CA SER A 252 -13.41 -20.11 11.15
C SER A 252 -12.00 -19.72 11.61
N HIS A 253 -11.87 -18.71 12.48
CA HIS A 253 -10.59 -18.21 12.98
C HIS A 253 -9.91 -19.18 13.97
N THR A 254 -10.62 -20.17 14.50
CA THR A 254 -10.01 -21.29 15.26
C THR A 254 -9.74 -22.52 14.40
N LEU A 255 -10.20 -22.48 13.15
CA LEU A 255 -9.85 -23.38 12.07
C LEU A 255 -8.74 -22.79 11.19
N SER A 256 -8.38 -21.50 11.29
CA SER A 256 -7.28 -20.92 10.50
C SER A 256 -5.95 -21.61 10.79
N ASP A 257 -5.57 -21.62 12.06
CA ASP A 257 -4.18 -21.86 12.48
C ASP A 257 -3.86 -23.37 12.57
N LYS A 258 -4.89 -24.23 12.56
CA LYS A 258 -4.76 -25.69 12.77
C LYS A 258 -4.30 -26.49 11.58
N HIS A 259 -4.47 -25.99 10.36
CA HIS A 259 -3.94 -26.69 9.18
C HIS A 259 -2.43 -26.50 9.02
N HIS A 260 -1.79 -25.75 9.93
CA HIS A 260 -0.34 -25.61 10.04
C HIS A 260 0.31 -26.70 10.92
N SER A 261 -0.47 -27.49 11.68
CA SER A 261 0.03 -28.71 12.33
C SER A 261 -0.26 -29.93 11.45
N HIS A 262 0.75 -30.80 11.28
CA HIS A 262 0.80 -31.75 10.17
C HIS A 262 -0.32 -32.81 10.17
N ALA A 263 -0.92 -33.02 9.01
CA ALA A 263 -1.67 -34.23 8.72
C ALA A 263 -0.72 -35.46 8.76
N PRO A 264 -0.93 -36.47 9.63
CA PRO A 264 0.08 -37.52 9.81
C PRO A 264 -0.04 -38.67 8.81
N SER A 265 0.73 -38.59 7.72
CA SER A 265 1.36 -39.75 7.08
C SER A 265 2.89 -39.65 7.21
N ASP A 266 3.44 -40.35 8.21
CA ASP A 266 4.84 -40.78 8.27
C ASP A 266 5.94 -39.71 8.04
N GLY A 267 5.97 -38.67 8.90
CA GLY A 267 7.24 -38.06 9.38
C GLY A 267 8.19 -37.41 8.37
N ASN A 268 7.78 -37.24 7.11
CA ASN A 268 8.65 -36.87 5.99
C ASN A 268 8.26 -35.54 5.31
N ASP A 269 7.07 -35.01 5.59
CA ASP A 269 6.57 -33.81 4.90
C ASP A 269 7.32 -32.53 5.27
N SER A 270 7.82 -32.41 6.51
CA SER A 270 8.74 -31.34 6.90
C SER A 270 10.12 -31.41 6.23
N ALA A 271 10.47 -32.57 5.65
CA ALA A 271 11.64 -32.70 4.77
C ALA A 271 11.27 -32.37 3.31
N LEU A 272 10.07 -32.71 2.85
CA LEU A 272 9.57 -32.37 1.51
C LEU A 272 9.40 -30.85 1.30
N SER A 273 8.94 -30.10 2.31
CA SER A 273 8.92 -28.62 2.22
C SER A 273 10.32 -27.99 2.27
N SER A 274 11.34 -28.72 2.73
CA SER A 274 12.74 -28.31 2.62
C SER A 274 13.40 -28.69 1.29
N GLY A 275 12.80 -29.64 0.56
CA GLY A 275 13.25 -30.08 -0.77
C GLY A 275 12.48 -29.45 -1.94
N THR A 276 11.40 -28.73 -1.67
CA THR A 276 10.63 -27.96 -2.67
C THR A 276 10.31 -26.58 -2.13
N ASP A 277 10.90 -25.56 -2.76
CA ASP A 277 10.77 -24.15 -2.38
C ASP A 277 9.33 -23.68 -2.58
N SER A 278 8.54 -23.77 -1.51
CA SER A 278 7.09 -23.68 -1.55
C SER A 278 6.55 -22.86 -0.38
N SER A 279 5.66 -21.92 -0.70
CA SER A 279 5.04 -21.03 0.27
C SER A 279 3.55 -21.32 0.39
N GLU A 280 3.14 -21.71 1.59
CA GLU A 280 1.73 -21.86 1.96
C GLU A 280 1.21 -20.54 2.52
N SER A 281 -0.03 -20.20 2.20
CA SER A 281 -0.70 -19.02 2.75
C SER A 281 -2.20 -19.26 2.87
N ARG A 282 -2.81 -18.69 3.92
CA ARG A 282 -4.25 -18.72 4.15
C ARG A 282 -4.78 -17.31 4.28
N LEU A 283 -5.91 -17.04 3.62
CA LEU A 283 -6.57 -15.74 3.65
C LEU A 283 -8.04 -15.93 4.04
N GLU A 284 -8.47 -15.22 5.07
CA GLU A 284 -9.81 -15.33 5.67
C GLU A 284 -10.58 -14.01 5.56
N HIS A 285 -11.49 -13.96 4.59
CA HIS A 285 -12.49 -12.91 4.44
C HIS A 285 -13.76 -13.26 5.25
N ARG A 286 -14.67 -12.28 5.42
CA ARG A 286 -15.94 -12.47 6.16
C ARG A 286 -16.91 -13.46 5.50
N ASP A 287 -16.73 -13.73 4.21
CA ASP A 287 -17.56 -14.59 3.36
C ASP A 287 -16.79 -15.77 2.73
N THR A 288 -15.45 -15.75 2.76
CA THR A 288 -14.59 -16.67 1.99
C THR A 288 -13.34 -17.07 2.79
N THR A 289 -13.13 -18.37 2.98
CA THR A 289 -11.84 -18.95 3.42
C THR A 289 -11.07 -19.47 2.21
N MET A 290 -9.80 -19.08 2.06
CA MET A 290 -8.93 -19.52 0.97
C MET A 290 -7.66 -20.18 1.50
N TYR A 291 -7.43 -21.43 1.08
CA TYR A 291 -6.18 -22.17 1.25
C TYR A 291 -5.35 -22.05 -0.04
N ALA A 292 -4.11 -21.59 0.04
CA ALA A 292 -3.24 -21.38 -1.11
C ALA A 292 -1.85 -21.97 -0.90
N VAL A 293 -1.30 -22.62 -1.93
CA VAL A 293 0.07 -23.16 -1.96
C VAL A 293 0.73 -22.72 -3.27
N SER A 294 1.89 -22.09 -3.17
CA SER A 294 2.78 -21.82 -4.30
C SER A 294 3.85 -22.90 -4.38
N ALA A 295 3.97 -23.58 -5.52
CA ALA A 295 4.92 -24.67 -5.74
C ALA A 295 5.25 -24.84 -7.23
N GLU A 296 6.29 -25.61 -7.55
CA GLU A 296 6.54 -26.05 -8.93
C GLU A 296 5.39 -26.89 -9.49
N VAL A 297 5.10 -26.73 -10.79
CA VAL A 297 4.09 -27.52 -11.52
C VAL A 297 4.37 -29.04 -11.47
N LYS A 298 5.63 -29.45 -11.28
CA LYS A 298 6.01 -30.87 -11.08
C LYS A 298 5.35 -31.48 -9.84
N GLY A 299 5.11 -30.68 -8.79
CA GLY A 299 4.49 -31.09 -7.53
C GLY A 299 2.96 -31.09 -7.54
N LEU A 300 2.29 -30.80 -8.66
CA LEU A 300 0.83 -30.64 -8.75
C LEU A 300 0.02 -31.81 -8.16
N ASP A 301 0.48 -33.05 -8.37
CA ASP A 301 -0.18 -34.25 -7.84
C ASP A 301 -0.05 -34.34 -6.30
N THR A 302 1.13 -34.00 -5.77
CA THR A 302 1.39 -33.95 -4.32
C THR A 302 0.62 -32.81 -3.65
N VAL A 303 0.67 -31.60 -4.20
CA VAL A 303 0.05 -30.40 -3.63
C VAL A 303 -1.48 -30.51 -3.60
N VAL A 304 -2.11 -31.04 -4.65
CA VAL A 304 -3.57 -31.28 -4.64
C VAL A 304 -3.94 -32.43 -3.68
N GLY A 305 -3.08 -33.44 -3.51
CA GLY A 305 -3.23 -34.45 -2.47
C GLY A 305 -3.17 -33.88 -1.06
N LEU A 306 -2.14 -33.08 -0.76
CA LEU A 306 -1.93 -32.40 0.52
C LEU A 306 -3.09 -31.45 0.84
N LEU A 307 -3.51 -30.61 -0.12
CA LEU A 307 -4.69 -29.75 0.04
C LEU A 307 -5.97 -30.54 0.29
N ALA A 308 -6.15 -31.67 -0.40
CA ALA A 308 -7.34 -32.52 -0.21
C ALA A 308 -7.36 -33.16 1.19
N ASP A 309 -6.23 -33.70 1.65
CA ASP A 309 -6.12 -34.32 2.98
C ASP A 309 -6.22 -33.27 4.10
N ALA A 310 -5.49 -32.15 3.99
CA ALA A 310 -5.57 -31.05 4.96
C ALA A 310 -6.98 -30.48 5.08
N VAL A 311 -7.69 -30.25 3.96
CA VAL A 311 -9.04 -29.64 3.98
C VAL A 311 -10.14 -30.64 4.36
N LEU A 312 -10.07 -31.91 3.92
CA LEU A 312 -11.16 -32.88 4.11
C LEU A 312 -10.90 -33.91 5.22
N GLN A 313 -9.65 -34.16 5.61
CA GLN A 313 -9.25 -35.08 6.69
C GLN A 313 -8.52 -34.40 7.88
N PRO A 314 -8.81 -33.15 8.30
CA PRO A 314 -8.08 -32.51 9.41
C PRO A 314 -8.20 -33.31 10.71
N ARG A 315 -7.07 -33.79 11.22
CA ARG A 315 -6.97 -34.68 12.39
C ARG A 315 -6.81 -33.88 13.69
N LEU A 316 -7.85 -33.12 14.04
CA LEU A 316 -7.90 -32.25 15.23
C LEU A 316 -7.63 -33.03 16.54
N THR A 317 -6.39 -33.01 17.03
CA THR A 317 -6.06 -33.54 18.37
C THR A 317 -6.35 -32.50 19.45
N ASP A 318 -6.69 -32.96 20.65
CA ASP A 318 -7.09 -32.05 21.74
C ASP A 318 -5.92 -31.17 22.26
N GLU A 319 -4.67 -31.56 21.98
CA GLU A 319 -3.46 -30.79 22.27
C GLU A 319 -3.27 -29.62 21.28
N GLU A 320 -3.43 -29.87 19.97
CA GLU A 320 -3.44 -28.82 18.95
C GLU A 320 -4.60 -27.85 19.15
N ILE A 321 -5.76 -28.33 19.66
CA ILE A 321 -6.87 -27.43 20.00
C ILE A 321 -6.45 -26.43 21.08
N GLU A 322 -5.74 -26.85 22.14
CA GLU A 322 -5.29 -25.91 23.18
C GLU A 322 -4.15 -25.00 22.69
N MET A 323 -3.21 -25.51 21.91
CA MET A 323 -2.15 -24.68 21.30
C MET A 323 -2.75 -23.54 20.43
N THR A 324 -3.76 -23.83 19.61
CA THR A 324 -4.48 -22.77 18.87
C THR A 324 -5.29 -21.84 19.78
N ARG A 325 -5.91 -22.32 20.87
CA ARG A 325 -6.57 -21.40 21.84
C ARG A 325 -5.55 -20.43 22.45
N MET A 326 -4.32 -20.86 22.70
CA MET A 326 -3.24 -19.99 23.15
C MET A 326 -2.77 -19.01 22.07
N ALA A 327 -2.64 -19.45 20.81
CA ALA A 327 -2.30 -18.58 19.69
C ALA A 327 -3.37 -17.48 19.46
N VAL A 328 -4.64 -17.86 19.35
CA VAL A 328 -5.75 -16.91 19.16
C VAL A 328 -5.88 -15.94 20.35
N ARG A 329 -5.58 -16.35 21.58
CA ARG A 329 -5.48 -15.43 22.73
C ARG A 329 -4.38 -14.39 22.53
N PHE A 330 -3.19 -14.83 22.15
CA PHE A 330 -2.05 -13.94 21.89
C PHE A 330 -2.34 -12.97 20.74
N GLU A 331 -2.98 -13.42 19.66
CA GLU A 331 -3.38 -12.55 18.55
C GLU A 331 -4.47 -11.53 18.94
N LEU A 332 -5.38 -11.86 19.86
CA LEU A 332 -6.36 -10.91 20.40
C LEU A 332 -5.69 -9.88 21.31
N GLU A 333 -4.67 -10.26 22.08
CA GLU A 333 -3.88 -9.34 22.90
C GLU A 333 -3.04 -8.41 22.01
N ASP A 334 -2.34 -8.96 21.02
CA ASP A 334 -1.57 -8.23 20.01
C ASP A 334 -2.45 -7.27 19.19
N LEU A 335 -3.60 -7.72 18.68
CA LEU A 335 -4.56 -6.85 17.96
C LEU A 335 -5.00 -5.62 18.78
N ASN A 336 -5.09 -5.75 20.11
CA ASN A 336 -5.38 -4.62 20.99
C ASN A 336 -4.16 -3.73 21.28
N MET A 337 -2.95 -4.23 21.06
CA MET A 337 -1.67 -3.54 21.28
C MET A 337 -0.98 -3.03 20.01
N ARG A 338 -1.47 -3.40 18.81
CA ARG A 338 -0.92 -2.93 17.52
C ARG A 338 -1.00 -1.40 17.37
N PRO A 339 0.04 -0.76 16.77
CA PRO A 339 0.02 0.66 16.45
C PRO A 339 -0.83 1.00 15.21
N ASP A 340 -1.09 0.02 14.33
CA ASP A 340 -2.08 0.13 13.27
C ASP A 340 -3.48 -0.22 13.79
N PRO A 341 -4.43 0.74 13.80
CA PRO A 341 -5.80 0.49 14.23
C PRO A 341 -6.76 0.07 13.10
N GLU A 342 -6.33 0.07 11.82
CA GLU A 342 -7.23 -0.21 10.69
C GLU A 342 -7.95 -1.57 10.81
N PRO A 343 -7.30 -2.69 11.20
CA PRO A 343 -7.99 -3.97 11.38
C PRO A 343 -9.09 -3.90 12.43
N LEU A 344 -8.84 -3.23 13.56
CA LEU A 344 -9.78 -3.10 14.67
C LEU A 344 -10.94 -2.14 14.33
N LEU A 345 -10.64 -1.03 13.66
CA LEU A 345 -11.66 -0.11 13.13
C LEU A 345 -12.56 -0.80 12.09
N THR A 346 -12.00 -1.70 11.28
CA THR A 346 -12.74 -2.51 10.32
C THR A 346 -13.71 -3.47 11.01
N GLU A 347 -13.34 -4.09 12.14
CA GLU A 347 -14.29 -4.85 12.97
C GLU A 347 -15.38 -3.94 13.55
N MET A 348 -14.99 -2.80 14.13
CA MET A 348 -15.90 -1.85 14.77
C MET A 348 -16.93 -1.27 13.79
N ILE A 349 -16.57 -0.98 12.54
CA ILE A 349 -17.50 -0.43 11.55
C ILE A 349 -18.51 -1.48 11.07
N HIS A 350 -18.11 -2.75 10.93
CA HIS A 350 -19.01 -3.85 10.57
C HIS A 350 -20.00 -4.14 11.70
N GLY A 351 -19.52 -4.17 12.95
CA GLY A 351 -20.38 -4.25 14.14
C GLY A 351 -21.36 -3.07 14.22
N ALA A 352 -20.93 -1.85 13.91
CA ALA A 352 -21.79 -0.66 13.91
C ALA A 352 -22.84 -0.64 12.78
N ALA A 353 -22.50 -1.16 11.60
CA ALA A 353 -23.36 -1.20 10.43
C ALA A 353 -24.49 -2.26 10.54
N TYR A 354 -24.13 -3.47 10.97
CA TYR A 354 -25.01 -4.66 10.90
C TYR A 354 -25.37 -5.26 12.28
N ARG A 355 -24.90 -4.64 13.39
CA ARG A 355 -25.32 -4.93 14.78
C ARG A 355 -25.23 -6.40 15.22
N GLY A 356 -24.16 -7.10 14.83
CA GLY A 356 -23.97 -8.51 15.19
C GLY A 356 -24.83 -9.50 14.41
N ASN A 357 -25.38 -9.11 13.26
CA ASN A 357 -26.04 -10.01 12.31
C ASN A 357 -25.15 -10.25 11.08
N THR A 358 -25.06 -11.49 10.58
CA THR A 358 -24.31 -11.88 9.36
C THR A 358 -22.90 -11.27 9.32
N VAL A 359 -22.57 -10.45 8.31
CA VAL A 359 -21.29 -9.76 8.12
C VAL A 359 -20.91 -8.77 9.25
N GLY A 360 -21.82 -8.48 10.20
CA GLY A 360 -21.55 -7.75 11.43
C GLY A 360 -21.14 -8.58 12.65
N LEU A 361 -21.06 -9.91 12.51
CA LEU A 361 -20.40 -10.77 13.50
C LEU A 361 -18.88 -10.48 13.51
N PRO A 362 -18.18 -10.58 14.65
CA PRO A 362 -16.74 -10.31 14.70
C PRO A 362 -15.97 -11.40 13.94
N ARG A 363 -14.99 -11.00 13.13
CA ARG A 363 -14.13 -11.91 12.33
C ARG A 363 -13.08 -12.58 13.22
N PHE A 364 -12.56 -11.84 14.20
CA PHE A 364 -11.71 -12.38 15.26
C PHE A 364 -12.57 -13.00 16.36
N CYS A 365 -12.18 -14.17 16.87
CA CYS A 365 -12.95 -14.88 17.89
C CYS A 365 -12.99 -14.11 19.21
N PRO A 366 -14.16 -13.73 19.77
CA PRO A 366 -14.21 -13.04 21.05
C PRO A 366 -13.61 -13.91 22.17
N ALA A 367 -12.86 -13.30 23.11
CA ALA A 367 -12.25 -14.01 24.24
C ALA A 367 -13.27 -14.83 25.08
N THR A 368 -14.55 -14.43 25.09
CA THR A 368 -15.66 -15.17 25.73
C THR A 368 -16.13 -16.42 24.97
N SER A 369 -15.57 -16.70 23.79
CA SER A 369 -15.91 -17.82 22.91
C SER A 369 -14.76 -18.79 22.69
N VAL A 370 -13.50 -18.35 22.79
CA VAL A 370 -12.29 -19.20 22.64
C VAL A 370 -12.36 -20.49 23.47
N GLU A 371 -12.83 -20.41 24.72
CA GLU A 371 -12.98 -21.56 25.63
C GLU A 371 -14.09 -22.56 25.24
N LYS A 372 -15.06 -22.13 24.42
CA LYS A 372 -16.22 -22.94 24.03
C LYS A 372 -15.94 -23.80 22.80
N ILE A 373 -14.96 -23.40 22.00
CA ILE A 373 -14.64 -24.02 20.73
C ILE A 373 -13.90 -25.32 21.02
N ASP A 374 -14.58 -26.45 20.79
CA ASP A 374 -14.06 -27.80 20.94
C ASP A 374 -14.01 -28.53 19.58
N ARG A 375 -13.46 -29.75 19.55
CA ARG A 375 -13.43 -30.58 18.33
C ARG A 375 -14.83 -30.81 17.74
N THR A 376 -15.86 -30.86 18.58
CA THR A 376 -17.23 -31.15 18.13
C THR A 376 -17.88 -29.96 17.44
N VAL A 377 -17.66 -28.74 17.95
CA VAL A 377 -18.02 -27.47 17.30
C VAL A 377 -17.31 -27.34 15.95
N LEU A 378 -15.99 -27.52 15.91
CA LEU A 378 -15.23 -27.41 14.66
C LEU A 378 -15.67 -28.42 13.59
N HIS A 379 -15.98 -29.66 13.97
CA HIS A 379 -16.57 -30.63 13.03
C HIS A 379 -18.02 -30.29 12.64
N THR A 380 -18.79 -29.59 13.46
CA THR A 380 -20.16 -29.16 13.13
C THR A 380 -20.16 -27.99 12.14
N TYR A 381 -19.23 -27.04 12.32
CA TYR A 381 -18.93 -26.00 11.35
C TYR A 381 -18.46 -26.58 10.00
N LEU A 382 -17.39 -27.39 10.00
CA LEU A 382 -16.88 -28.04 8.78
C LEU A 382 -17.99 -28.80 8.03
N LYS A 383 -18.83 -29.54 8.76
CA LYS A 383 -19.98 -30.27 8.19
C LYS A 383 -21.06 -29.40 7.57
N SER A 384 -21.22 -28.18 8.05
CA SER A 384 -22.28 -27.26 7.60
C SER A 384 -21.82 -26.38 6.43
N TYR A 385 -20.52 -26.08 6.35
CA TYR A 385 -19.97 -25.14 5.36
C TYR A 385 -19.06 -25.78 4.30
N TYR A 386 -18.26 -26.80 4.63
CA TYR A 386 -17.28 -27.41 3.71
C TYR A 386 -17.96 -28.53 2.89
N THR A 387 -18.93 -28.12 2.07
CA THR A 387 -19.69 -28.97 1.14
C THR A 387 -19.18 -28.82 -0.29
N PRO A 388 -19.15 -29.86 -1.14
CA PRO A 388 -18.63 -29.76 -2.52
C PRO A 388 -19.29 -28.68 -3.40
N GLU A 389 -20.54 -28.31 -3.12
CA GLU A 389 -21.27 -27.24 -3.84
C GLU A 389 -20.78 -25.83 -3.49
N ARG A 390 -19.94 -25.68 -2.46
CA ARG A 390 -19.40 -24.40 -1.94
C ARG A 390 -17.87 -24.37 -1.95
N MET A 391 -17.23 -25.23 -2.74
CA MET A 391 -15.78 -25.36 -2.83
C MET A 391 -15.30 -25.23 -4.27
N VAL A 392 -14.22 -24.46 -4.49
CA VAL A 392 -13.60 -24.26 -5.82
C VAL A 392 -12.11 -24.53 -5.72
N LEU A 393 -11.61 -25.46 -6.54
CA LEU A 393 -10.17 -25.65 -6.74
C LEU A 393 -9.72 -24.77 -7.91
N ALA A 394 -9.03 -23.67 -7.60
CA ALA A 394 -8.37 -22.82 -8.59
C ALA A 394 -6.93 -23.27 -8.86
N GLY A 395 -6.36 -22.82 -9.97
CA GLY A 395 -4.95 -23.05 -10.32
C GLY A 395 -4.47 -22.05 -11.38
N VAL A 396 -3.24 -21.56 -11.23
CA VAL A 396 -2.67 -20.49 -12.08
C VAL A 396 -1.31 -20.92 -12.61
N GLY A 397 -1.16 -20.95 -13.94
CA GLY A 397 0.05 -21.47 -14.59
C GLY A 397 0.14 -23.00 -14.61
N ILE A 398 -1.02 -23.67 -14.63
CA ILE A 398 -1.18 -25.13 -14.64
C ILE A 398 -2.13 -25.49 -15.80
N GLU A 399 -1.89 -26.59 -16.51
CA GLU A 399 -2.76 -27.07 -17.58
C GLU A 399 -4.08 -27.64 -17.02
N HIS A 400 -5.22 -27.27 -17.61
CA HIS A 400 -6.53 -27.52 -17.00
C HIS A 400 -6.83 -29.01 -16.85
N GLU A 401 -6.54 -29.82 -17.88
CA GLU A 401 -6.74 -31.27 -17.84
C GLU A 401 -5.85 -31.96 -16.78
N GLN A 402 -4.68 -31.41 -16.47
CA GLN A 402 -3.80 -31.95 -15.42
C GLN A 402 -4.36 -31.64 -14.02
N LEU A 403 -4.84 -30.42 -13.79
CA LEU A 403 -5.51 -30.04 -12.55
C LEU A 403 -6.78 -30.88 -12.34
N VAL A 404 -7.58 -31.07 -13.39
CA VAL A 404 -8.80 -31.89 -13.37
C VAL A 404 -8.48 -33.38 -13.13
N ALA A 405 -7.41 -33.92 -13.72
CA ALA A 405 -6.98 -35.30 -13.47
C ALA A 405 -6.54 -35.50 -12.01
N SER A 406 -5.77 -34.56 -11.45
CA SER A 406 -5.34 -34.57 -10.04
C SER A 406 -6.53 -34.43 -9.08
N ALA A 407 -7.44 -33.48 -9.33
CA ALA A 407 -8.67 -33.32 -8.55
C ALA A 407 -9.55 -34.59 -8.57
N ARG A 408 -9.68 -35.27 -9.72
CA ARG A 408 -10.39 -36.54 -9.85
C ARG A 408 -9.74 -37.72 -9.12
N LYS A 409 -8.44 -37.63 -8.81
CA LYS A 409 -7.70 -38.65 -8.06
C LYS A 409 -7.84 -38.46 -6.55
N HIS A 410 -7.73 -37.21 -6.07
CA HIS A 410 -7.63 -36.92 -4.62
C HIS A 410 -8.94 -36.45 -3.99
N LEU A 411 -9.75 -35.62 -4.67
CA LEU A 411 -10.99 -35.07 -4.11
C LEU A 411 -12.21 -35.95 -4.41
N LEU A 412 -12.26 -36.58 -5.59
CA LEU A 412 -13.44 -37.30 -6.04
C LEU A 412 -13.57 -38.69 -5.38
N GLY A 413 -14.49 -38.79 -4.42
CA GLY A 413 -14.74 -40.01 -3.65
C GLY A 413 -14.10 -40.03 -2.27
N MET A 414 -13.28 -39.02 -1.92
CA MET A 414 -12.87 -38.77 -0.55
C MET A 414 -14.12 -38.39 0.29
N LYS A 415 -14.27 -39.03 1.45
CA LYS A 415 -15.35 -38.75 2.41
C LYS A 415 -14.77 -37.93 3.56
N PRO A 416 -15.26 -36.71 3.84
CA PRO A 416 -14.72 -35.90 4.91
C PRO A 416 -14.85 -36.57 6.28
N VAL A 417 -13.93 -36.29 7.21
CA VAL A 417 -13.92 -36.91 8.56
C VAL A 417 -15.24 -36.71 9.34
N TRP A 418 -15.94 -35.61 9.08
CA TRP A 418 -17.25 -35.28 9.68
C TRP A 418 -18.46 -35.97 9.00
N GLY A 419 -18.24 -36.62 7.85
CA GLY A 419 -19.15 -37.52 7.16
C GLY A 419 -20.26 -36.88 6.33
N ASP A 420 -20.62 -37.54 5.23
CA ASP A 420 -21.57 -37.15 4.16
C ASP A 420 -23.06 -36.99 4.57
N SER A 421 -23.36 -36.68 5.83
CA SER A 421 -24.76 -36.42 6.22
C SER A 421 -25.24 -35.11 5.60
N THR A 422 -26.54 -35.02 5.31
CA THR A 422 -27.19 -33.74 4.97
C THR A 422 -26.75 -32.64 5.93
N PRO A 423 -26.37 -31.45 5.45
CA PRO A 423 -25.93 -30.37 6.32
C PRO A 423 -27.02 -29.99 7.32
N GLY A 424 -26.62 -29.34 8.42
CA GLY A 424 -27.58 -28.70 9.31
C GLY A 424 -28.38 -27.61 8.59
N SER A 425 -29.32 -26.98 9.29
CA SER A 425 -29.93 -25.74 8.80
C SER A 425 -28.90 -24.62 8.82
N VAL A 426 -28.09 -24.54 7.77
CA VAL A 426 -27.17 -23.43 7.49
C VAL A 426 -27.97 -22.14 7.51
N ASP A 427 -27.49 -21.12 8.20
CA ASP A 427 -28.17 -19.83 8.15
C ASP A 427 -28.01 -19.20 6.75
N LEU A 428 -29.14 -18.78 6.20
CA LEU A 428 -29.28 -18.08 4.92
C LEU A 428 -29.93 -16.70 5.14
N SER A 429 -29.79 -16.16 6.36
CA SER A 429 -30.17 -14.78 6.66
C SER A 429 -29.34 -13.80 5.84
N VAL A 430 -30.00 -12.74 5.37
CA VAL A 430 -29.41 -11.69 4.54
C VAL A 430 -28.94 -10.54 5.44
N ALA A 431 -27.82 -9.93 5.11
CA ALA A 431 -27.28 -8.76 5.81
C ALA A 431 -28.26 -7.59 5.78
N ALA A 432 -28.86 -7.32 6.94
CA ALA A 432 -29.69 -6.16 7.18
C ALA A 432 -28.80 -4.98 7.63
N TYR A 433 -28.51 -4.04 6.73
CA TYR A 433 -27.87 -2.79 7.10
C TYR A 433 -28.79 -1.96 8.02
N THR A 434 -28.23 -1.40 9.09
CA THR A 434 -29.01 -0.67 10.11
C THR A 434 -28.46 0.69 10.50
N GLY A 435 -27.15 0.90 10.30
CA GLY A 435 -26.39 2.02 10.86
C GLY A 435 -26.30 1.98 12.39
N GLY A 436 -25.36 2.72 12.95
CA GLY A 436 -25.09 2.71 14.39
C GLY A 436 -23.76 3.36 14.74
N ILE A 437 -23.36 3.25 16.01
CA ILE A 437 -22.08 3.74 16.48
C ILE A 437 -21.45 2.75 17.46
N ILE A 438 -20.19 2.43 17.24
CA ILE A 438 -19.32 1.72 18.18
C ILE A 438 -18.17 2.66 18.56
N LYS A 439 -17.86 2.71 19.85
CA LYS A 439 -16.82 3.54 20.43
C LYS A 439 -15.91 2.67 21.30
N MET A 440 -14.60 2.83 21.17
CA MET A 440 -13.64 2.30 22.12
C MET A 440 -12.74 3.43 22.58
N GLU A 441 -12.95 3.87 23.82
CA GLU A 441 -12.08 4.85 24.46
C GLU A 441 -10.82 4.10 24.93
N LYS A 442 -9.66 4.49 24.40
CA LYS A 442 -8.36 3.85 24.64
C LYS A 442 -7.29 4.93 24.67
N ASP A 443 -6.37 4.84 25.62
CA ASP A 443 -5.16 5.65 25.60
C ASP A 443 -4.19 5.11 24.53
N MET A 444 -3.71 6.00 23.67
CA MET A 444 -2.86 5.66 22.52
C MET A 444 -1.41 6.16 22.70
N SER A 445 -1.05 6.80 23.82
CA SER A 445 0.32 7.27 24.07
C SER A 445 1.35 6.12 24.05
N ASP A 446 1.02 5.02 24.72
CA ASP A 446 1.96 3.95 25.06
C ASP A 446 2.01 2.84 23.99
N VAL A 447 1.36 3.06 22.85
CA VAL A 447 1.28 2.08 21.73
C VAL A 447 2.49 2.20 20.79
N SER A 448 3.34 3.22 20.99
CA SER A 448 4.60 3.40 20.25
C SER A 448 5.67 2.44 20.76
N LEU A 449 5.86 1.29 20.08
CA LEU A 449 6.96 0.35 20.34
C LEU A 449 8.33 0.82 19.76
N GLY A 450 8.36 1.93 19.03
CA GLY A 450 9.57 2.51 18.43
C GLY A 450 10.25 3.58 19.30
N PRO A 451 11.51 3.94 19.00
CA PRO A 451 12.24 4.99 19.72
C PRO A 451 11.70 6.40 19.45
N THR A 452 10.99 6.59 18.35
CA THR A 452 10.27 7.83 18.01
C THR A 452 8.81 7.74 18.49
N PRO A 453 8.35 8.64 19.39
CA PRO A 453 6.98 8.64 19.85
C PRO A 453 6.03 9.08 18.72
N ILE A 454 5.11 8.20 18.33
CA ILE A 454 3.98 8.55 17.46
C ILE A 454 3.04 9.45 18.29
N PRO A 455 2.52 10.57 17.74
CA PRO A 455 1.57 11.40 18.47
C PRO A 455 0.29 10.62 18.84
N GLU A 456 -0.34 10.98 19.97
CA GLU A 456 -1.66 10.46 20.33
C GLU A 456 -2.66 10.85 19.24
N LEU A 457 -3.14 9.86 18.47
CA LEU A 457 -4.13 10.05 17.42
C LEU A 457 -5.46 9.43 17.82
N THR A 458 -6.54 10.16 17.51
CA THR A 458 -7.89 9.62 17.53
C THR A 458 -8.31 9.25 16.11
N HIS A 459 -8.81 8.04 15.94
CA HIS A 459 -9.16 7.47 14.65
C HIS A 459 -10.68 7.29 14.55
N ILE A 460 -11.25 7.72 13.42
CA ILE A 460 -12.69 7.63 13.18
C ILE A 460 -12.92 7.04 11.79
N MET A 461 -13.81 6.07 11.70
CA MET A 461 -14.31 5.55 10.44
C MET A 461 -15.81 5.87 10.34
N ILE A 462 -16.23 6.56 9.29
CA ILE A 462 -17.65 6.82 8.98
C ILE A 462 -17.98 6.05 7.71
N GLY A 463 -19.05 5.25 7.76
CA GLY A 463 -19.47 4.38 6.65
C GLY A 463 -20.95 4.48 6.32
N LEU A 464 -21.28 4.22 5.06
CA LEU A 464 -22.64 4.21 4.51
C LEU A 464 -22.83 2.96 3.62
N GLU A 465 -24.09 2.53 3.49
CA GLU A 465 -24.49 1.35 2.71
C GLU A 465 -24.19 1.54 1.21
N SER A 466 -23.46 0.61 0.59
CA SER A 466 -23.12 0.66 -0.84
C SER A 466 -23.96 -0.31 -1.69
N CYS A 467 -23.42 -1.49 -2.01
CA CYS A 467 -24.06 -2.54 -2.81
C CYS A 467 -23.33 -3.88 -2.66
N SER A 468 -24.00 -4.96 -3.06
CA SER A 468 -23.36 -6.26 -3.30
C SER A 468 -22.38 -6.20 -4.49
N PHE A 469 -21.36 -7.06 -4.54
CA PHE A 469 -20.51 -7.20 -5.74
C PHE A 469 -21.23 -7.86 -6.94
N LEU A 470 -22.43 -8.41 -6.72
CA LEU A 470 -23.31 -8.95 -7.76
C LEU A 470 -24.15 -7.87 -8.45
N GLU A 471 -24.34 -6.70 -7.84
CA GLU A 471 -25.09 -5.58 -8.42
C GLU A 471 -24.29 -4.86 -9.53
N ASP A 472 -24.97 -4.38 -10.57
CA ASP A 472 -24.38 -3.50 -11.60
C ASP A 472 -23.82 -2.18 -11.00
N ASP A 473 -24.29 -1.78 -9.82
CA ASP A 473 -23.80 -0.62 -9.06
C ASP A 473 -22.36 -0.79 -8.52
N PHE A 474 -21.84 -2.02 -8.46
CA PHE A 474 -20.50 -2.31 -7.93
C PHE A 474 -19.38 -1.56 -8.67
N ILE A 475 -19.44 -1.49 -10.00
CA ILE A 475 -18.40 -0.82 -10.80
C ILE A 475 -18.45 0.72 -10.64
N PRO A 476 -19.63 1.38 -10.66
CA PRO A 476 -19.77 2.77 -10.20
C PRO A 476 -19.24 3.02 -8.78
N PHE A 477 -19.48 2.14 -7.79
CA PHE A 477 -18.93 2.29 -6.45
C PHE A 477 -17.40 2.12 -6.40
N ALA A 478 -16.83 1.19 -7.17
CA ALA A 478 -15.37 1.05 -7.29
C ALA A 478 -14.71 2.29 -7.92
N VAL A 479 -15.33 2.89 -8.95
CA VAL A 479 -14.87 4.16 -9.54
C VAL A 479 -15.03 5.32 -8.55
N LEU A 480 -16.13 5.38 -7.78
CA LEU A 480 -16.30 6.36 -6.70
C LEU A 480 -15.21 6.23 -5.63
N ASN A 481 -14.88 5.01 -5.19
CA ASN A 481 -13.82 4.80 -4.20
C ASN A 481 -12.46 5.27 -4.72
N MET A 482 -12.10 4.94 -5.97
CA MET A 482 -10.87 5.41 -6.62
C MET A 482 -10.83 6.94 -6.79
N LEU A 483 -11.97 7.57 -7.05
CA LEU A 483 -12.10 9.02 -7.19
C LEU A 483 -11.93 9.75 -5.84
N MET A 484 -12.40 9.15 -4.75
CA MET A 484 -12.20 9.66 -3.39
C MET A 484 -10.78 9.44 -2.89
N GLY A 485 -10.24 8.23 -3.10
CA GLY A 485 -8.85 7.85 -2.83
C GLY A 485 -8.41 8.18 -1.40
N GLY A 486 -7.40 9.04 -1.30
CA GLY A 486 -6.84 9.48 -0.01
C GLY A 486 -5.41 9.00 0.24
N GLY A 487 -5.07 8.84 1.51
CA GLY A 487 -3.78 8.35 1.98
C GLY A 487 -3.41 8.88 3.37
N GLY A 488 -2.22 8.47 3.84
CA GLY A 488 -1.56 9.09 5.00
C GLY A 488 -0.76 10.34 4.60
N SER A 489 -0.75 11.36 5.46
CA SER A 489 -0.11 12.66 5.21
C SER A 489 1.42 12.58 5.10
N PHE A 490 2.04 11.52 5.62
CA PHE A 490 3.48 11.23 5.51
C PHE A 490 3.79 10.19 4.42
N SER A 491 2.95 10.06 3.40
CA SER A 491 3.21 9.15 2.26
C SER A 491 4.33 9.69 1.36
N ALA A 492 5.59 9.42 1.73
CA ALA A 492 6.73 9.58 0.84
C ALA A 492 6.51 8.78 -0.45
N GLY A 493 6.35 9.46 -1.58
CA GLY A 493 6.01 8.80 -2.83
C GLY A 493 5.89 9.75 -4.02
N GLY A 494 6.36 9.27 -5.16
CA GLY A 494 6.24 9.97 -6.43
C GLY A 494 4.81 9.96 -7.02
N PRO A 495 4.64 10.58 -8.20
CA PRO A 495 3.38 10.61 -8.92
C PRO A 495 2.76 9.22 -9.10
N GLY A 496 1.44 9.13 -8.96
CA GLY A 496 0.68 7.88 -9.10
C GLY A 496 0.01 7.39 -7.82
N LYS A 497 0.56 7.68 -6.62
CA LYS A 497 -0.02 7.31 -5.31
C LYS A 497 -1.32 8.07 -4.92
N GLY A 498 -2.14 8.50 -5.89
CA GLY A 498 -3.45 9.12 -5.61
C GLY A 498 -3.45 10.57 -5.13
N MET A 499 -2.34 11.31 -5.24
CA MET A 499 -2.22 12.72 -4.79
C MET A 499 -3.26 13.70 -5.37
N PHE A 500 -3.90 13.33 -6.48
CA PHE A 500 -4.97 14.11 -7.13
C PHE A 500 -6.39 13.58 -6.85
N THR A 501 -6.57 12.71 -5.85
CA THR A 501 -7.88 12.20 -5.42
C THR A 501 -8.58 13.19 -4.46
N ARG A 502 -9.89 13.07 -4.29
CA ARG A 502 -10.65 14.10 -3.54
C ARG A 502 -10.21 14.23 -2.09
N LEU A 503 -9.98 13.14 -1.37
CA LEU A 503 -9.53 13.23 0.02
C LEU A 503 -8.12 13.84 0.11
N TYR A 504 -7.22 13.51 -0.80
CA TYR A 504 -5.89 14.12 -0.83
C TYR A 504 -5.96 15.65 -1.06
N LEU A 505 -6.73 16.10 -2.05
CA LEU A 505 -6.82 17.52 -2.44
C LEU A 505 -7.71 18.38 -1.52
N ASN A 506 -8.85 17.87 -1.04
CA ASN A 506 -9.78 18.61 -0.20
C ASN A 506 -9.50 18.47 1.30
N VAL A 507 -8.90 17.35 1.73
CA VAL A 507 -8.65 17.05 3.15
C VAL A 507 -7.18 17.25 3.47
N LEU A 508 -6.30 16.35 3.04
CA LEU A 508 -4.89 16.33 3.47
C LEU A 508 -4.16 17.64 3.14
N ASN A 509 -4.22 18.09 1.88
CA ASN A 509 -3.58 19.33 1.41
C ASN A 509 -4.15 20.62 2.04
N ARG A 510 -5.31 20.58 2.71
CA ARG A 510 -5.96 21.76 3.33
C ARG A 510 -5.98 21.72 4.85
N HIS A 511 -5.88 20.53 5.43
CA HIS A 511 -6.02 20.27 6.85
C HIS A 511 -4.78 19.47 7.32
N HIS A 512 -3.64 20.15 7.31
CA HIS A 512 -2.29 19.62 7.62
C HIS A 512 -2.14 18.95 9.01
N TRP A 513 -3.16 19.02 9.86
CA TRP A 513 -3.24 18.40 11.18
C TRP A 513 -3.96 17.04 11.15
N MET A 514 -4.53 16.65 10.01
CA MET A 514 -5.02 15.30 9.75
C MET A 514 -3.86 14.41 9.29
N TYR A 515 -3.79 13.20 9.81
CA TYR A 515 -2.70 12.24 9.59
C TYR A 515 -3.06 11.16 8.57
N ASN A 516 -4.35 10.80 8.49
CA ASN A 516 -4.92 9.93 7.46
C ASN A 516 -6.28 10.48 7.02
N ALA A 517 -6.63 10.30 5.75
CA ALA A 517 -7.98 10.38 5.22
C ALA A 517 -8.08 9.48 3.98
N THR A 518 -8.60 8.26 4.13
CA THR A 518 -8.61 7.22 3.08
C THR A 518 -10.00 6.59 2.91
N SER A 519 -10.37 6.29 1.66
CA SER A 519 -11.66 5.72 1.25
C SER A 519 -11.56 4.22 0.97
N TYR A 520 -12.43 3.44 1.58
CA TYR A 520 -12.49 1.98 1.50
C TYR A 520 -13.87 1.55 1.01
N HIS A 521 -13.91 0.53 0.15
CA HIS A 521 -15.14 -0.08 -0.33
C HIS A 521 -15.13 -1.59 -0.03
N HIS A 522 -15.81 -1.98 1.04
CA HIS A 522 -16.09 -3.38 1.34
C HIS A 522 -17.38 -3.79 0.63
N SER A 523 -17.38 -4.95 0.00
CA SER A 523 -18.50 -5.42 -0.83
C SER A 523 -18.58 -6.94 -0.69
N TYR A 524 -19.77 -7.45 -0.38
CA TYR A 524 -20.05 -8.85 -0.07
C TYR A 524 -21.10 -9.39 -1.07
N GLU A 525 -21.48 -10.66 -0.92
CA GLU A 525 -22.48 -11.29 -1.81
C GLU A 525 -23.86 -10.62 -1.69
N ASP A 526 -24.22 -10.11 -0.52
CA ASP A 526 -25.56 -9.64 -0.18
C ASP A 526 -25.66 -8.14 0.20
N SER A 527 -24.55 -7.50 0.56
CA SER A 527 -24.50 -6.09 0.98
C SER A 527 -23.11 -5.46 0.78
N GLY A 528 -22.96 -4.19 1.12
CA GLY A 528 -21.69 -3.47 1.01
C GLY A 528 -21.62 -2.21 1.86
N LEU A 529 -20.40 -1.74 2.11
CA LEU A 529 -20.07 -0.57 2.92
C LEU A 529 -19.00 0.28 2.21
N LEU A 530 -19.33 1.53 1.88
CA LEU A 530 -18.33 2.55 1.55
C LEU A 530 -18.03 3.36 2.81
N CYS A 531 -16.77 3.43 3.21
CA CYS A 531 -16.35 4.12 4.43
C CYS A 531 -15.09 4.99 4.22
N ILE A 532 -14.98 6.05 5.00
CA ILE A 532 -13.79 6.88 5.09
C ILE A 532 -13.21 6.74 6.51
N HIS A 533 -11.96 6.30 6.58
CA HIS A 533 -11.12 6.34 7.79
C HIS A 533 -10.35 7.65 7.80
N ALA A 534 -10.33 8.33 8.94
CA ALA A 534 -9.51 9.51 9.17
C ALA A 534 -8.88 9.48 10.57
N SER A 535 -7.74 10.16 10.73
CA SER A 535 -7.06 10.32 12.02
C SER A 535 -6.50 11.73 12.23
N ALA A 536 -6.51 12.20 13.47
CA ALA A 536 -6.07 13.53 13.88
C ALA A 536 -5.80 13.60 15.41
N ASP A 537 -5.22 14.71 15.88
CA ASP A 537 -5.12 15.06 17.31
C ASP A 537 -6.54 15.04 17.96
N PRO A 538 -6.70 14.44 19.17
CA PRO A 538 -7.96 14.37 19.92
C PRO A 538 -8.75 15.69 20.01
N ARG A 539 -8.06 16.83 20.06
CA ARG A 539 -8.64 18.18 20.19
C ARG A 539 -9.39 18.62 18.93
N GLN A 540 -9.04 18.07 17.77
CA GLN A 540 -9.62 18.43 16.47
C GLN A 540 -10.60 17.36 15.91
N VAL A 541 -10.87 16.30 16.68
CA VAL A 541 -11.87 15.25 16.38
C VAL A 541 -13.21 15.81 15.87
N ARG A 542 -13.72 16.89 16.48
CA ARG A 542 -14.97 17.53 16.04
C ARG A 542 -14.87 18.09 14.62
N GLU A 543 -13.76 18.74 14.29
CA GLU A 543 -13.52 19.35 12.99
C GLU A 543 -13.31 18.27 11.92
N MET A 544 -12.57 17.20 12.26
CA MET A 544 -12.39 16.02 11.40
C MET A 544 -13.72 15.41 10.98
N VAL A 545 -14.64 15.19 11.93
CA VAL A 545 -15.98 14.64 11.64
C VAL A 545 -16.80 15.58 10.76
N GLU A 546 -16.71 16.91 10.93
CA GLU A 546 -17.38 17.87 10.04
C GLU A 546 -16.80 17.85 8.62
N ILE A 547 -15.47 17.74 8.49
CA ILE A 547 -14.78 17.64 7.19
C ILE A 547 -15.19 16.36 6.46
N ILE A 548 -15.08 15.18 7.09
CA ILE A 548 -15.45 13.91 6.44
C ILE A 548 -16.95 13.87 6.08
N THR A 549 -17.83 14.38 6.95
CA THR A 549 -19.27 14.49 6.64
C THR A 549 -19.54 15.38 5.43
N ARG A 550 -18.81 16.50 5.32
CA ARG A 550 -18.89 17.42 4.17
C ARG A 550 -18.37 16.78 2.89
N GLU A 551 -17.28 16.01 2.92
CA GLU A 551 -16.76 15.33 1.73
C GLU A 551 -17.71 14.22 1.25
N PHE A 552 -18.36 13.46 2.14
CA PHE A 552 -19.44 12.52 1.79
C PHE A 552 -20.58 13.17 0.99
N ILE A 553 -20.97 14.40 1.35
CA ILE A 553 -22.00 15.15 0.61
C ILE A 553 -21.45 15.72 -0.71
N GLN A 554 -20.19 16.16 -0.76
CA GLN A 554 -19.54 16.64 -1.98
C GLN A 554 -19.36 15.54 -3.04
N MET A 555 -19.30 14.25 -2.67
CA MET A 555 -19.40 13.12 -3.62
C MET A 555 -20.60 13.28 -4.58
N GLY A 556 -21.75 13.73 -4.08
CA GLY A 556 -22.99 13.88 -4.86
C GLY A 556 -23.10 15.19 -5.67
N GLY A 557 -22.05 16.01 -5.66
CA GLY A 557 -21.99 17.33 -6.28
C GLY A 557 -21.86 17.31 -7.80
N THR A 558 -21.15 18.31 -8.34
CA THR A 558 -20.68 18.31 -9.73
C THR A 558 -19.39 17.49 -9.83
N LEU A 559 -19.32 16.60 -10.81
CA LEU A 559 -18.15 15.78 -11.09
C LEU A 559 -17.33 16.42 -12.22
N GLY A 560 -16.01 16.47 -12.10
CA GLY A 560 -15.15 16.91 -13.20
C GLY A 560 -14.96 15.78 -14.23
N GLU A 561 -15.01 16.10 -15.52
CA GLU A 561 -14.78 15.08 -16.57
C GLU A 561 -13.35 14.51 -16.49
N MET A 562 -12.35 15.37 -16.36
CA MET A 562 -10.94 14.98 -16.11
C MET A 562 -10.73 14.23 -14.79
N GLU A 563 -11.62 14.42 -13.81
CA GLU A 563 -11.57 13.75 -12.51
C GLU A 563 -12.13 12.31 -12.62
N LEU A 564 -13.26 12.14 -13.31
CA LEU A 564 -13.84 10.84 -13.62
C LEU A 564 -12.91 10.00 -14.51
N GLU A 565 -12.38 10.56 -15.60
CA GLU A 565 -11.50 9.82 -16.49
C GLU A 565 -10.14 9.50 -15.84
N ARG A 566 -9.64 10.34 -14.93
CA ARG A 566 -8.50 9.98 -14.06
C ARG A 566 -8.83 8.78 -13.18
N ALA A 567 -9.96 8.82 -12.45
CA ALA A 567 -10.36 7.71 -11.57
C ALA A 567 -10.58 6.39 -12.33
N LYS A 568 -11.24 6.43 -13.49
CA LYS A 568 -11.37 5.26 -14.38
C LYS A 568 -10.03 4.73 -14.86
N THR A 569 -9.12 5.61 -15.26
CA THR A 569 -7.80 5.22 -15.78
C THR A 569 -6.94 4.62 -14.68
N GLN A 570 -6.94 5.21 -13.49
CA GLN A 570 -6.26 4.70 -12.30
C GLN A 570 -6.82 3.34 -11.87
N LEU A 571 -8.15 3.15 -11.86
CA LEU A 571 -8.78 1.87 -11.54
C LEU A 571 -8.46 0.78 -12.57
N LYS A 572 -8.45 1.11 -13.87
CA LYS A 572 -8.01 0.19 -14.94
C LYS A 572 -6.53 -0.17 -14.82
N SER A 573 -5.67 0.80 -14.53
CA SER A 573 -4.24 0.59 -14.32
C SER A 573 -4.00 -0.35 -13.14
N MET A 574 -4.61 -0.07 -11.99
CA MET A 574 -4.50 -0.89 -10.77
C MET A 574 -5.02 -2.31 -11.00
N LEU A 575 -6.15 -2.48 -11.71
CA LEU A 575 -6.67 -3.80 -12.06
C LEU A 575 -5.67 -4.61 -12.91
N MET A 576 -5.06 -3.99 -13.93
CA MET A 576 -4.10 -4.68 -14.80
C MET A 576 -2.79 -5.00 -14.08
N MET A 577 -2.24 -4.04 -13.32
CA MET A 577 -1.00 -4.21 -12.54
C MET A 577 -1.15 -5.29 -11.46
N ASN A 578 -2.26 -5.28 -10.72
CA ASN A 578 -2.52 -6.31 -9.70
C ASN A 578 -2.60 -7.72 -10.31
N LEU A 579 -3.05 -7.85 -11.57
CA LEU A 579 -3.14 -9.12 -12.29
C LEU A 579 -1.81 -9.60 -12.90
N GLU A 580 -0.69 -8.92 -12.64
CA GLU A 580 0.66 -9.44 -12.90
C GLU A 580 1.09 -10.42 -11.79
N SER A 581 0.56 -10.27 -10.58
CA SER A 581 0.88 -11.10 -9.40
C SER A 581 0.11 -12.43 -9.40
N ARG A 582 0.81 -13.57 -9.49
CA ARG A 582 0.18 -14.90 -9.55
C ARG A 582 -0.76 -15.22 -8.37
N PRO A 583 -0.43 -14.89 -7.09
CA PRO A 583 -1.38 -15.02 -5.98
C PRO A 583 -2.67 -14.22 -6.17
N VAL A 584 -2.60 -13.01 -6.73
CA VAL A 584 -3.78 -12.17 -6.98
C VAL A 584 -4.63 -12.73 -8.13
N ILE A 585 -4.00 -13.27 -9.18
CA ILE A 585 -4.73 -14.01 -10.22
C ILE A 585 -5.44 -15.23 -9.62
N PHE A 586 -4.82 -15.93 -8.66
CA PHE A 586 -5.39 -17.10 -8.00
C PHE A 586 -6.61 -16.73 -7.16
N GLU A 587 -6.53 -15.68 -6.34
CA GLU A 587 -7.67 -15.14 -5.57
C GLU A 587 -8.80 -14.68 -6.50
N ASP A 588 -8.47 -13.94 -7.57
CA ASP A 588 -9.44 -13.45 -8.56
C ASP A 588 -10.19 -14.60 -9.25
N VAL A 589 -9.48 -15.64 -9.70
CA VAL A 589 -10.08 -16.85 -10.27
C VAL A 589 -10.96 -17.55 -9.25
N GLY A 590 -10.43 -17.81 -8.04
CA GLY A 590 -11.13 -18.53 -6.99
C GLY A 590 -12.42 -17.85 -6.56
N ARG A 591 -12.33 -16.58 -6.15
CA ARG A 591 -13.48 -15.80 -5.63
C ARG A 591 -14.54 -15.52 -6.70
N GLN A 592 -14.16 -15.15 -7.93
CA GLN A 592 -15.17 -14.91 -8.98
C GLN A 592 -15.94 -16.18 -9.33
N VAL A 593 -15.25 -17.33 -9.43
CA VAL A 593 -15.88 -18.61 -9.74
C VAL A 593 -16.73 -19.11 -8.56
N LEU A 594 -16.26 -18.95 -7.32
CA LEU A 594 -17.02 -19.31 -6.12
C LEU A 594 -18.35 -18.53 -6.03
N ALA A 595 -18.30 -17.22 -6.22
CA ALA A 595 -19.46 -16.36 -6.02
C ALA A 595 -20.38 -16.18 -7.25
N THR A 596 -19.92 -16.50 -8.47
CA THR A 596 -20.72 -16.31 -9.70
C THR A 596 -20.75 -17.50 -10.67
N GLY A 597 -20.04 -18.60 -10.36
CA GLY A 597 -19.88 -19.76 -11.23
C GLY A 597 -19.01 -19.54 -12.47
N LYS A 598 -18.41 -18.35 -12.62
CA LYS A 598 -17.58 -17.95 -13.79
C LYS A 598 -16.59 -16.85 -13.41
N ARG A 599 -15.63 -16.58 -14.29
CA ARG A 599 -14.73 -15.43 -14.20
C ARG A 599 -15.05 -14.42 -15.31
N LYS A 600 -15.33 -13.16 -14.95
CA LYS A 600 -15.34 -12.02 -15.87
C LYS A 600 -13.90 -11.73 -16.28
N LEU A 601 -13.63 -11.56 -17.57
CA LEU A 601 -12.29 -11.34 -18.08
C LEU A 601 -11.84 -9.90 -17.82
N PRO A 602 -10.53 -9.62 -17.61
CA PRO A 602 -10.05 -8.29 -17.26
C PRO A 602 -10.43 -7.20 -18.28
N HIS A 603 -10.51 -7.55 -19.57
CA HIS A 603 -10.95 -6.63 -20.61
C HIS A 603 -12.45 -6.28 -20.52
N GLU A 604 -13.31 -7.20 -20.06
CA GLU A 604 -14.73 -6.94 -19.82
C GLU A 604 -14.89 -5.97 -18.64
N LEU A 605 -14.12 -6.18 -17.56
CA LEU A 605 -14.07 -5.27 -16.41
C LEU A 605 -13.58 -3.88 -16.83
N CYS A 606 -12.51 -3.78 -17.63
CA CYS A 606 -12.02 -2.52 -18.18
C CYS A 606 -13.03 -1.80 -19.09
N GLN A 607 -13.88 -2.54 -19.82
CA GLN A 607 -14.99 -1.96 -20.59
C GLN A 607 -16.08 -1.42 -19.64
N LEU A 608 -16.51 -2.20 -18.64
CA LEU A 608 -17.49 -1.77 -17.63
C LEU A 608 -17.03 -0.50 -16.90
N ILE A 609 -15.77 -0.44 -16.46
CA ILE A 609 -15.18 0.77 -15.82
C ILE A 609 -15.21 1.96 -16.77
N SER A 610 -14.86 1.76 -18.05
CA SER A 610 -14.86 2.84 -19.04
C SER A 610 -16.26 3.38 -19.34
N ASN A 611 -17.29 2.53 -19.26
CA ASN A 611 -18.69 2.89 -19.50
C ASN A 611 -19.36 3.68 -18.36
N VAL A 612 -18.79 3.72 -17.14
CA VAL A 612 -19.37 4.46 -16.00
C VAL A 612 -19.53 5.94 -16.33
N THR A 613 -20.72 6.50 -16.13
CA THR A 613 -20.97 7.93 -16.37
C THR A 613 -20.92 8.76 -15.08
N ALA A 614 -20.75 10.08 -15.22
CA ALA A 614 -20.93 11.00 -14.09
C ALA A 614 -22.36 10.94 -13.50
N SER A 615 -23.35 10.49 -14.29
CA SER A 615 -24.71 10.28 -13.80
C SER A 615 -24.84 9.04 -12.92
N ASP A 616 -24.05 7.99 -13.17
CA ASP A 616 -24.01 6.78 -12.34
C ASP A 616 -23.36 7.03 -10.99
N ILE A 617 -22.20 7.72 -10.96
CA ILE A 617 -21.54 8.14 -9.72
C ILE A 617 -22.52 8.94 -8.85
N LYS A 618 -23.22 9.91 -9.45
CA LYS A 618 -24.22 10.72 -8.74
C LYS A 618 -25.42 9.88 -8.28
N ARG A 619 -25.85 8.90 -9.07
CA ARG A 619 -26.95 7.98 -8.76
C ARG A 619 -26.61 7.08 -7.56
N VAL A 620 -25.45 6.42 -7.56
CA VAL A 620 -25.04 5.55 -6.44
C VAL A 620 -24.72 6.33 -5.17
N THR A 621 -24.11 7.52 -5.29
CA THR A 621 -23.93 8.40 -4.13
C THR A 621 -25.28 8.85 -3.54
N THR A 622 -26.27 9.15 -4.40
CA THR A 622 -27.63 9.53 -3.95
C THR A 622 -28.44 8.36 -3.38
N LYS A 623 -28.09 7.10 -3.71
CA LYS A 623 -28.57 5.87 -3.06
C LYS A 623 -27.96 5.79 -1.65
N MET A 624 -26.63 5.80 -1.56
CA MET A 624 -25.82 5.69 -0.35
C MET A 624 -26.14 6.76 0.72
N LEU A 625 -26.24 8.04 0.35
CA LEU A 625 -26.53 9.16 1.27
C LEU A 625 -27.94 9.13 1.90
N ARG A 626 -28.78 8.15 1.55
CA ARG A 626 -30.08 7.91 2.22
C ARG A 626 -30.01 6.88 3.35
N SER A 627 -28.93 6.10 3.40
CA SER A 627 -28.68 5.15 4.49
C SER A 627 -28.32 5.91 5.78
N LYS A 628 -28.47 5.24 6.93
CA LYS A 628 -28.04 5.80 8.22
C LYS A 628 -26.55 5.54 8.41
N PRO A 629 -25.74 6.48 8.90
CA PRO A 629 -24.30 6.22 9.08
C PRO A 629 -24.04 5.05 10.02
N ALA A 630 -23.03 4.26 9.69
CA ALA A 630 -22.22 3.51 10.63
C ALA A 630 -21.05 4.40 11.07
N VAL A 631 -20.68 4.35 12.36
CA VAL A 631 -19.53 5.10 12.89
C VAL A 631 -18.73 4.20 13.82
N ALA A 632 -17.43 4.08 13.57
CA ALA A 632 -16.45 3.53 14.50
C ALA A 632 -15.55 4.68 14.99
N ALA A 633 -15.24 4.72 16.27
CA ALA A 633 -14.31 5.71 16.84
C ALA A 633 -13.43 5.09 17.92
N LEU A 634 -12.12 5.29 17.80
CA LEU A 634 -11.06 4.72 18.63
C LEU A 634 -10.08 5.79 19.08
N GLY A 635 -9.66 5.74 20.35
CA GLY A 635 -8.71 6.68 20.95
C GLY A 635 -9.39 7.56 22.00
N ASN A 636 -9.08 8.85 21.99
CA ASN A 636 -9.56 9.82 22.98
C ASN A 636 -10.80 10.56 22.45
N LEU A 637 -11.97 10.24 22.99
CA LEU A 637 -13.25 10.55 22.36
C LEU A 637 -13.96 11.79 22.95
N ALA A 638 -13.23 12.63 23.70
CA ALA A 638 -13.80 13.70 24.52
C ALA A 638 -14.58 14.78 23.72
N GLU A 639 -14.12 15.15 22.53
CA GLU A 639 -14.80 16.11 21.62
C GLU A 639 -15.55 15.41 20.45
N LEU A 640 -15.76 14.09 20.54
CA LEU A 640 -16.50 13.31 19.54
C LEU A 640 -17.99 13.72 19.48
N PRO A 641 -18.52 14.16 18.32
CA PRO A 641 -19.94 14.51 18.18
C PRO A 641 -20.89 13.36 18.53
N SER A 642 -22.12 13.71 18.91
CA SER A 642 -23.19 12.71 19.08
C SER A 642 -23.56 12.10 17.72
N TYR A 643 -24.00 10.84 17.74
CA TYR A 643 -24.45 10.14 16.53
C TYR A 643 -25.57 10.90 15.79
N GLU A 644 -26.50 11.50 16.54
CA GLU A 644 -27.58 12.33 15.99
C GLU A 644 -27.05 13.57 15.26
N HIS A 645 -25.97 14.20 15.75
CA HIS A 645 -25.33 15.32 15.04
C HIS A 645 -24.67 14.87 13.73
N ILE A 646 -24.03 13.70 13.70
CA ILE A 646 -23.41 13.13 12.48
C ILE A 646 -24.50 12.76 11.46
N GLN A 647 -25.54 12.05 11.88
CA GLN A 647 -26.68 11.69 11.03
C GLN A 647 -27.40 12.94 10.50
N THR A 648 -27.59 13.98 11.32
CA THR A 648 -28.19 15.25 10.90
C THR A 648 -27.31 15.98 9.89
N ALA A 649 -25.99 15.98 10.08
CA ALA A 649 -25.04 16.62 9.19
C ALA A 649 -24.97 15.91 7.82
N LEU A 650 -24.95 14.57 7.78
CA LEU A 650 -25.04 13.77 6.55
C LEU A 650 -26.41 13.94 5.83
N SER A 651 -27.47 14.21 6.58
CA SER A 651 -28.80 14.53 6.04
C SER A 651 -28.94 16.00 5.57
N SER A 652 -27.93 16.83 5.83
CA SER A 652 -27.93 18.26 5.48
C SER A 652 -27.34 18.49 4.09
N LYS A 653 -27.66 19.64 3.47
CA LYS A 653 -27.03 20.05 2.20
C LYS A 653 -25.60 20.57 2.37
N ASP A 654 -25.25 21.02 3.57
CA ASP A 654 -23.99 21.73 3.84
C ASP A 654 -22.93 20.86 4.53
N GLY A 655 -23.30 19.65 4.99
CA GLY A 655 -22.43 18.74 5.75
C GLY A 655 -21.96 19.23 7.13
N ARG A 656 -22.43 20.39 7.58
CA ARG A 656 -22.00 21.01 8.85
C ARG A 656 -22.64 20.35 10.08
N LEU A 657 -21.86 20.19 11.14
CA LEU A 657 -22.38 19.75 12.44
C LEU A 657 -23.19 20.87 13.11
N PRO A 658 -24.25 20.54 13.87
CA PRO A 658 -24.96 21.51 14.70
C PRO A 658 -24.02 22.27 15.65
N ARG A 659 -24.10 23.60 15.66
CA ARG A 659 -23.32 24.47 16.55
C ARG A 659 -23.72 24.21 18.01
N MET A 660 -22.84 23.60 18.78
CA MET A 660 -23.02 23.50 20.22
C MET A 660 -22.71 24.84 20.89
N TYR A 661 -23.77 25.57 21.26
CA TYR A 661 -23.64 26.69 22.18
C TYR A 661 -23.35 26.14 23.58
N ARG A 662 -22.05 26.06 23.97
CA ARG A 662 -21.67 25.86 25.38
C ARG A 662 -22.14 27.08 26.17
N LEU A 663 -23.33 26.97 26.76
CA LEU A 663 -23.90 27.95 27.69
C LEU A 663 -23.08 27.90 28.98
N PHE A 664 -22.21 28.91 29.14
CA PHE A 664 -21.19 29.05 30.19
C PHE A 664 -20.00 28.08 30.04
N ARG A 665 -18.89 28.50 30.65
CA ARG A 665 -17.55 27.91 30.61
C ARG A 665 -16.85 28.20 31.94
#